data_AF-A0A1V8U463-F1
#
_entry.id   AF-A0A1V8U463-F1
#
_cell.length_a   1.000
_cell.length_b   1.000
_cell.length_c   1.000
_cell.angle_alpha   90.00
_cell.angle_beta   90.00
_cell.angle_gamma   90.00
#
_symmetry.space_group_name_H-M   'P 1'
#
loop_
_entity.id
_entity.type
_entity.pdbx_description
1 polymer ?
#
loop_
_entity_poly.entity_id
_entity_poly.type
_entity_poly.pdbx_seq_one_letter_code
_entity_poly.pdbx_strand_id
1 'polypeptide(L)'
;MHWQRAILAEQVPRTICPQDMPRLAASAGYGEVARLRNFMLYCACIDSGCTRTTVKISTRDHDHYMETAQIIKKTTYISSGGPSVLRTGIAISNSELEVPYDTRISAPSAALGIPPKYVRTQILAYAGSRVLCSRYQGTMPYRRRKFGIYGLAQKLWQDKQIIFPALGVLDSDEIHHRMALLAEHYFEDLQDVRGSLGDWAYGTNHADARTLVPRQTNSTGAYSVKTPPLDTPWTYSVGTNPWPEYPRPQLERSQWQSLNGIWQYRNATGTDAVDNPPFNQTLGQEVLIPSCLESGLSGIQGNWTRYSWFSTSFSVPSSWTEKTLLNFGAVDYEAWIYVNGQYAGFNRGGYLAFTVDVTDFVTLGSSNELYVDRRPQMYSDDNVIPIGKQTLNPSHIFYTPCSGIWQSVWIESAPAEYITEVQLSAGADGRGCANTASGFSVDSPALWTPDTPTLYNVTVTLGKDVVSSYTAFRTISRGQVNGIERPLLNGEFIFLFGTLDQGFWPDGIYTPPNREAMVFDLNTLKQVGMNMVRKHIKVETALFYQACDEMGLMVIQDQPSLRPLQSRTLDNCTVQNILPDAAQQAEFQRQLEVLVKQHRNYPSIVTWVVYNEGWGQVIDGYPEFGLTDLVRSLDPTRLVDSTTGWYDHGAGDFSDNHHYANAQCGTPWYSTASSPYDPKRIGFQGEFGGIGENTTIDHLWNVQAAINTINQTYEIDENNDIWNYRAHFLLAELESQVKQFACSGGVWTQTTDVEGEVNGLLSKPDPTPTEAETATDILIAYDRRVLRPKVSQWQSDIKALYDAAAARTNGSTPAPYML
;
A
#
# COMPACT_ATOMS: atom_id res chain seq x y z
N MET A 1 4.41 -15.73 -24.95
CA MET A 1 2.96 -16.02 -24.95
C MET A 1 2.57 -17.17 -24.00
N HIS A 2 3.11 -17.26 -22.77
CA HIS A 2 2.70 -18.30 -21.80
C HIS A 2 2.68 -17.82 -20.33
N TRP A 3 2.58 -16.51 -20.10
CA TRP A 3 2.63 -15.88 -18.76
C TRP A 3 1.38 -15.02 -18.49
N GLN A 4 0.19 -15.62 -18.61
CA GLN A 4 -1.08 -14.90 -18.49
C GLN A 4 -2.20 -15.78 -17.89
N ARG A 5 -1.85 -16.59 -16.88
CA ARG A 5 -2.78 -17.53 -16.21
C ARG A 5 -2.70 -17.58 -14.67
N ALA A 6 -1.85 -16.77 -14.02
CA ALA A 6 -1.75 -16.71 -12.56
C ALA A 6 -3.07 -16.26 -11.89
N ILE A 7 -3.67 -15.18 -12.42
CA ILE A 7 -4.85 -14.49 -11.87
C ILE A 7 -6.16 -15.35 -11.92
N LEU A 8 -6.13 -16.56 -12.52
CA LEU A 8 -7.28 -17.46 -12.65
C LEU A 8 -7.20 -18.72 -11.76
N ALA A 9 -6.24 -18.81 -10.84
CA ALA A 9 -5.94 -20.05 -10.12
C ALA A 9 -6.79 -20.32 -8.87
N GLU A 10 -7.33 -19.30 -8.19
CA GLU A 10 -7.97 -19.48 -6.86
C GLU A 10 -9.46 -19.88 -6.90
N GLN A 11 -10.06 -20.06 -8.07
CA GLN A 11 -11.42 -20.58 -8.19
C GLN A 11 -11.44 -22.04 -8.64
N VAL A 12 -11.61 -22.96 -7.69
CA VAL A 12 -12.25 -24.26 -7.98
C VAL A 12 -13.72 -23.96 -8.30
N PRO A 13 -14.21 -24.19 -9.54
CA PRO A 13 -15.57 -23.81 -9.89
C PRO A 13 -16.59 -24.62 -9.08
N ARG A 14 -17.62 -23.94 -8.56
CA ARG A 14 -18.79 -24.63 -7.97
C ARG A 14 -19.53 -25.51 -8.99
N THR A 15 -19.39 -25.17 -10.28
CA THR A 15 -19.96 -25.90 -11.43
C THR A 15 -18.84 -26.28 -12.40
N ILE A 16 -18.46 -27.58 -12.45
CA ILE A 16 -17.44 -28.07 -13.39
C ILE A 16 -18.06 -28.28 -14.77
N CYS A 17 -17.66 -27.47 -15.74
CA CYS A 17 -18.17 -27.53 -17.10
C CYS A 17 -17.57 -28.69 -17.92
N PRO A 18 -18.37 -29.42 -18.74
CA PRO A 18 -17.89 -30.56 -19.52
C PRO A 18 -16.72 -30.24 -20.46
N GLN A 19 -16.61 -28.99 -20.92
CA GLN A 19 -15.58 -28.50 -21.82
C GLN A 19 -14.19 -28.30 -21.16
N ASP A 20 -14.10 -28.29 -19.83
CA ASP A 20 -12.84 -28.09 -19.10
C ASP A 20 -12.26 -29.40 -18.53
N MET A 21 -13.05 -30.48 -18.51
CA MET A 21 -12.59 -31.86 -18.25
C MET A 21 -11.31 -32.24 -19.06
N PRO A 22 -11.19 -31.93 -20.37
CA PRO A 22 -9.98 -32.26 -21.14
C PRO A 22 -8.74 -31.46 -20.72
N ARG A 23 -8.92 -30.25 -20.16
CA ARG A 23 -7.82 -29.40 -19.68
C ARG A 23 -7.27 -29.90 -18.35
N LEU A 24 -8.16 -30.24 -17.41
CA LEU A 24 -7.80 -30.86 -16.12
C LEU A 24 -7.11 -32.23 -16.32
N ALA A 25 -7.53 -33.00 -17.33
CA ALA A 25 -6.87 -34.24 -17.70
C ALA A 25 -5.47 -34.06 -18.31
N ALA A 26 -5.16 -32.89 -18.90
CA ALA A 26 -3.89 -32.61 -19.55
C ALA A 26 -2.79 -32.08 -18.59
N SER A 27 -3.17 -31.49 -17.45
CA SER A 27 -2.23 -31.04 -16.41
C SER A 27 -1.73 -32.16 -15.50
N ALA A 28 -2.42 -33.31 -15.46
CA ALA A 28 -2.01 -34.46 -14.66
C ALA A 28 -0.99 -35.33 -15.42
N GLY A 29 0.29 -35.24 -15.03
CA GLY A 29 1.33 -36.13 -15.56
C GLY A 29 1.00 -37.61 -15.35
N TYR A 30 1.48 -38.47 -16.25
CA TYR A 30 1.22 -39.92 -16.27
C TYR A 30 1.84 -40.66 -15.07
N GLY A 31 1.20 -40.51 -13.91
CA GLY A 31 1.55 -41.12 -12.62
C GLY A 31 0.41 -41.12 -11.60
N GLU A 32 -0.41 -40.05 -11.55
CA GLU A 32 -1.47 -39.91 -10.52
C GLU A 32 -2.87 -40.37 -10.96
N VAL A 33 -3.03 -40.91 -12.17
CA VAL A 33 -4.31 -41.46 -12.69
C VAL A 33 -4.90 -42.56 -11.77
N ALA A 34 -4.07 -43.21 -10.96
CA ALA A 34 -4.48 -44.19 -9.95
C ALA A 34 -5.18 -43.55 -8.71
N ARG A 35 -4.92 -42.29 -8.37
CA ARG A 35 -5.51 -41.62 -7.20
C ARG A 35 -6.87 -40.98 -7.51
N LEU A 36 -7.00 -40.30 -8.66
CA LEU A 36 -8.27 -39.70 -9.10
C LEU A 36 -9.40 -40.75 -9.26
N ARG A 37 -9.07 -41.99 -9.64
CA ARG A 37 -10.04 -43.10 -9.69
C ARG A 37 -10.63 -43.48 -8.33
N ASN A 38 -9.89 -43.32 -7.24
CA ASN A 38 -10.40 -43.64 -5.89
C ASN A 38 -11.35 -42.55 -5.35
N PHE A 39 -11.22 -41.30 -5.81
CA PHE A 39 -12.12 -40.22 -5.40
C PHE A 39 -13.52 -40.39 -6.02
N MET A 40 -13.61 -40.72 -7.32
CA MET A 40 -14.90 -40.97 -7.98
C MET A 40 -15.64 -42.21 -7.49
N LEU A 41 -14.94 -43.17 -6.86
CA LEU A 41 -15.57 -44.35 -6.25
C LEU A 41 -16.26 -44.05 -4.91
N TYR A 42 -15.93 -42.93 -4.24
CA TYR A 42 -16.56 -42.57 -2.96
C TYR A 42 -17.89 -41.81 -3.17
N CYS A 43 -17.97 -40.98 -4.20
CA CYS A 43 -19.20 -40.21 -4.53
C CYS A 43 -20.29 -41.05 -5.22
N ALA A 44 -19.97 -42.27 -5.71
CA ALA A 44 -20.90 -43.13 -6.44
C ALA A 44 -21.65 -44.17 -5.58
N CYS A 45 -21.41 -44.20 -4.27
CA CYS A 45 -21.97 -45.22 -3.36
C CYS A 45 -22.99 -44.69 -2.33
N ILE A 46 -23.48 -43.45 -2.48
CA ILE A 46 -24.51 -42.86 -1.60
C ILE A 46 -25.75 -42.42 -2.41
N ASP A 47 -26.26 -43.27 -3.29
CA ASP A 47 -27.66 -43.16 -3.74
C ASP A 47 -28.26 -44.45 -4.36
N SER A 48 -28.36 -45.55 -3.60
CA SER A 48 -29.14 -46.73 -4.03
C SER A 48 -29.65 -47.66 -2.90
N GLY A 49 -30.75 -47.26 -2.24
CA GLY A 49 -31.78 -48.20 -1.78
C GLY A 49 -31.82 -48.67 -0.30
N CYS A 50 -33.01 -48.53 0.30
CA CYS A 50 -33.52 -49.16 1.54
C CYS A 50 -32.85 -48.73 2.89
N THR A 51 -33.59 -48.40 3.95
CA THR A 51 -35.06 -48.43 4.17
C THR A 51 -35.51 -47.48 5.32
N ARG A 52 -36.81 -47.11 5.31
CA ARG A 52 -37.58 -46.43 6.38
C ARG A 52 -37.24 -44.96 6.69
N THR A 53 -37.91 -44.06 5.97
CA THR A 53 -38.10 -42.64 6.33
C THR A 53 -39.19 -42.47 7.39
N THR A 54 -38.94 -41.63 8.40
CA THR A 54 -40.01 -40.95 9.19
C THR A 54 -39.61 -39.50 9.44
N VAL A 55 -39.79 -38.63 8.44
CA VAL A 55 -39.61 -37.18 8.60
C VAL A 55 -40.98 -36.54 8.87
N LYS A 56 -41.12 -35.84 9.99
CA LYS A 56 -42.17 -34.84 10.16
C LYS A 56 -41.63 -33.51 9.63
N ILE A 57 -42.17 -33.02 8.53
CA ILE A 57 -42.02 -31.61 8.15
C ILE A 57 -43.16 -30.85 8.83
N SER A 58 -42.81 -29.81 9.60
CA SER A 58 -43.74 -28.76 10.01
C SER A 58 -43.44 -27.55 9.14
N THR A 59 -44.34 -27.20 8.23
CA THR A 59 -44.16 -26.06 7.35
C THR A 59 -44.41 -24.75 8.09
N ARG A 60 -43.68 -23.69 7.71
CA ARG A 60 -44.16 -22.33 7.84
C ARG A 60 -43.55 -21.47 6.74
N ASP A 61 -44.33 -21.32 5.66
CA ASP A 61 -44.64 -20.03 5.06
C ASP A 61 -45.95 -20.19 4.25
N HIS A 62 -46.54 -19.07 3.85
CA HIS A 62 -47.86 -18.98 3.22
C HIS A 62 -47.81 -18.05 2.01
N ASP A 63 -48.76 -18.27 1.09
CA ASP A 63 -49.25 -17.32 0.08
C ASP A 63 -48.19 -16.63 -0.81
N HIS A 64 -48.01 -17.05 -2.07
CA HIS A 64 -49.10 -16.89 -3.04
C HIS A 64 -49.17 -17.92 -4.18
N TYR A 65 -50.43 -18.15 -4.60
CA TYR A 65 -50.87 -18.72 -5.88
C TYR A 65 -50.60 -17.76 -7.08
N MET A 66 -50.78 -18.09 -8.37
CA MET A 66 -51.51 -19.16 -9.08
C MET A 66 -50.93 -19.30 -10.51
N GLU A 67 -50.84 -20.50 -11.10
CA GLU A 67 -51.46 -20.77 -12.42
C GLU A 67 -51.55 -22.27 -12.82
N THR A 68 -52.75 -22.81 -12.62
CA THR A 68 -53.53 -23.77 -13.44
C THR A 68 -52.87 -24.63 -14.55
N ALA A 69 -52.86 -25.96 -14.36
CA ALA A 69 -53.33 -27.05 -15.28
C ALA A 69 -52.66 -28.40 -14.92
N GLN A 70 -53.35 -29.45 -14.46
CA GLN A 70 -54.15 -30.44 -15.25
C GLN A 70 -53.28 -31.24 -16.27
N ILE A 71 -53.38 -32.57 -16.43
CA ILE A 71 -54.51 -33.50 -16.18
C ILE A 71 -54.10 -35.01 -16.21
N ILE A 72 -54.99 -35.93 -15.75
CA ILE A 72 -55.03 -37.41 -16.06
C ILE A 72 -53.98 -38.36 -15.41
N LYS A 73 -54.27 -39.61 -14.98
CA LYS A 73 -55.49 -40.29 -14.41
C LYS A 73 -55.18 -41.77 -14.01
N LYS A 74 -55.73 -42.24 -12.87
CA LYS A 74 -56.02 -43.67 -12.50
C LYS A 74 -54.76 -44.60 -12.35
N THR A 75 -54.78 -45.76 -11.68
CA THR A 75 -55.88 -46.71 -11.36
C THR A 75 -55.70 -47.42 -9.99
N THR A 76 -56.84 -47.61 -9.30
CA THR A 76 -57.30 -48.47 -8.16
C THR A 76 -56.50 -49.76 -7.78
N TYR A 77 -56.71 -50.48 -6.65
CA TYR A 77 -57.93 -50.70 -5.80
C TYR A 77 -57.64 -51.37 -4.42
N ILE A 78 -58.57 -51.26 -3.43
CA ILE A 78 -58.94 -52.24 -2.35
C ILE A 78 -57.82 -52.66 -1.35
N SER A 79 -57.79 -52.28 -0.06
CA SER A 79 -58.64 -52.58 1.14
C SER A 79 -57.72 -53.20 2.24
N SER A 80 -58.01 -53.37 3.53
CA SER A 80 -59.22 -53.24 4.37
C SER A 80 -58.84 -53.18 5.87
N GLY A 81 -59.71 -52.62 6.73
CA GLY A 81 -59.80 -52.99 8.16
C GLY A 81 -59.17 -52.04 9.20
N GLY A 82 -59.99 -51.59 10.16
CA GLY A 82 -59.56 -51.18 11.51
C GLY A 82 -60.00 -52.27 12.53
N PRO A 83 -60.44 -51.95 13.77
CA PRO A 83 -60.46 -50.64 14.46
C PRO A 83 -60.09 -50.68 15.97
N SER A 84 -60.05 -49.51 16.64
CA SER A 84 -60.41 -49.32 18.09
C SER A 84 -59.44 -49.92 19.17
N VAL A 85 -59.45 -49.64 20.50
CA VAL A 85 -60.15 -48.64 21.35
C VAL A 85 -59.48 -48.45 22.76
N LEU A 86 -59.57 -47.24 23.35
CA LEU A 86 -59.53 -46.79 24.79
C LEU A 86 -58.56 -47.32 25.91
N ARG A 87 -58.15 -46.34 26.76
CA ARG A 87 -58.15 -46.30 28.27
C ARG A 87 -56.92 -46.73 29.15
N THR A 88 -56.51 -45.78 30.02
CA THR A 88 -56.08 -45.85 31.46
C THR A 88 -55.21 -47.01 32.01
N GLY A 89 -54.25 -46.83 32.94
CA GLY A 89 -53.77 -45.65 33.72
C GLY A 89 -53.19 -46.06 35.12
N ILE A 90 -52.78 -45.08 35.95
CA ILE A 90 -52.47 -45.15 37.43
C ILE A 90 -51.00 -45.41 37.91
N ALA A 91 -50.48 -44.45 38.71
CA ALA A 91 -49.41 -44.49 39.76
C ALA A 91 -47.96 -44.87 39.35
N ILE A 92 -46.86 -44.57 40.11
CA ILE A 92 -46.65 -44.16 41.53
C ILE A 92 -45.75 -42.89 41.62
N SER A 93 -45.61 -42.29 42.82
CA SER A 93 -45.07 -40.95 43.17
C SER A 93 -43.63 -40.89 43.75
N ASN A 94 -43.02 -39.68 43.71
CA ASN A 94 -42.21 -38.94 44.74
C ASN A 94 -41.16 -39.66 45.66
N SER A 95 -40.07 -39.04 46.20
CA SER A 95 -39.27 -37.79 45.91
C SER A 95 -38.17 -37.58 47.00
N GLU A 96 -36.94 -37.12 46.66
CA GLU A 96 -35.86 -36.58 47.55
C GLU A 96 -34.72 -35.96 46.67
N LEU A 97 -33.83 -34.98 46.99
CA LEU A 97 -33.33 -34.24 48.19
C LEU A 97 -32.09 -34.87 48.91
N GLU A 98 -31.01 -34.16 49.33
CA GLU A 98 -30.41 -32.84 48.96
C GLU A 98 -28.96 -32.63 49.54
N VAL A 99 -27.98 -32.13 48.74
CA VAL A 99 -26.66 -31.46 49.06
C VAL A 99 -25.69 -32.00 50.19
N PRO A 100 -24.66 -31.25 50.72
CA PRO A 100 -23.30 -30.98 50.16
C PRO A 100 -22.08 -31.31 51.09
N TYR A 101 -20.80 -31.17 50.64
CA TYR A 101 -19.66 -30.40 51.30
C TYR A 101 -18.24 -30.51 50.64
N ASP A 102 -17.33 -29.64 51.10
CA ASP A 102 -16.16 -28.92 50.52
C ASP A 102 -14.70 -29.51 50.66
N THR A 103 -13.71 -28.80 50.06
CA THR A 103 -12.26 -28.61 50.38
C THR A 103 -11.10 -29.62 50.12
N ARG A 104 -10.18 -29.21 49.21
CA ARG A 104 -8.68 -29.05 49.27
C ARG A 104 -7.71 -30.13 49.85
N ILE A 105 -6.52 -30.31 49.23
CA ILE A 105 -5.15 -30.05 49.80
C ILE A 105 -3.93 -30.39 48.85
N SER A 106 -2.91 -29.51 48.86
CA SER A 106 -1.44 -29.62 48.52
C SER A 106 -0.84 -30.28 47.25
N ALA A 107 0.22 -29.63 46.73
CA ALA A 107 1.37 -30.19 45.96
C ALA A 107 2.60 -30.42 46.91
N PRO A 108 3.89 -30.68 46.53
CA PRO A 108 4.56 -30.68 45.20
C PRO A 108 5.70 -31.73 45.00
N SER A 109 6.63 -31.47 44.05
CA SER A 109 8.09 -31.80 44.03
C SER A 109 8.65 -32.85 43.03
N ALA A 110 9.96 -32.69 42.72
CA ALA A 110 10.74 -33.30 41.63
C ALA A 110 11.22 -34.74 41.91
N ALA A 111 11.74 -35.52 40.94
CA ALA A 111 13.16 -35.47 40.52
C ALA A 111 13.55 -36.52 39.43
N LEU A 112 14.66 -36.23 38.71
CA LEU A 112 15.72 -37.12 38.18
C LEU A 112 15.41 -38.50 37.52
N GLY A 113 16.00 -38.77 36.34
CA GLY A 113 16.27 -40.14 35.86
C GLY A 113 16.54 -40.28 34.35
N ILE A 114 17.71 -40.78 33.95
CA ILE A 114 18.11 -41.06 32.54
C ILE A 114 18.71 -42.48 32.42
N PRO A 115 19.01 -43.00 31.21
CA PRO A 115 18.19 -43.85 30.32
C PRO A 115 18.46 -45.36 30.59
N PRO A 116 19.09 -46.21 29.74
CA PRO A 116 18.90 -46.53 28.31
C PRO A 116 18.70 -48.05 28.00
N LYS A 117 18.33 -48.40 26.74
CA LYS A 117 19.11 -49.25 25.77
C LYS A 117 18.27 -50.09 24.76
N TYR A 118 18.62 -49.90 23.49
CA TYR A 118 18.76 -50.87 22.37
C TYR A 118 17.90 -52.14 22.24
N VAL A 119 17.29 -52.29 21.05
CA VAL A 119 17.45 -53.48 20.18
C VAL A 119 17.76 -52.99 18.74
N ARG A 120 18.54 -53.76 17.94
CA ARG A 120 19.04 -53.31 16.62
C ARG A 120 19.30 -54.48 15.64
N THR A 121 18.45 -54.64 14.64
CA THR A 121 18.65 -55.46 13.41
C THR A 121 17.72 -54.88 12.32
N GLN A 122 18.05 -54.61 11.03
CA GLN A 122 18.85 -55.32 10.00
C GLN A 122 18.24 -56.70 9.61
N ILE A 123 18.17 -57.12 8.33
CA ILE A 123 19.03 -56.78 7.16
C ILE A 123 18.39 -57.16 5.77
N LEU A 124 18.76 -56.47 4.67
CA LEU A 124 18.70 -56.89 3.22
C LEU A 124 17.32 -57.19 2.53
N ALA A 125 17.15 -57.23 1.19
CA ALA A 125 18.03 -57.03 0.00
C ALA A 125 17.26 -56.76 -1.34
N TYR A 126 17.87 -55.98 -2.26
CA TYR A 126 17.86 -56.07 -3.76
C TYR A 126 16.52 -56.15 -4.56
N ALA A 127 16.41 -55.82 -5.87
CA ALA A 127 17.28 -55.21 -6.90
C ALA A 127 16.42 -54.22 -7.74
N GLY A 128 16.94 -53.24 -8.51
CA GLY A 128 17.69 -53.41 -9.77
C GLY A 128 16.77 -53.23 -10.99
N SER A 129 16.94 -52.21 -11.82
CA SER A 129 17.94 -52.24 -12.90
C SER A 129 18.25 -50.84 -13.47
N ARG A 130 19.35 -50.74 -14.24
CA ARG A 130 19.84 -49.51 -14.90
C ARG A 130 19.73 -49.65 -16.42
N VAL A 131 19.74 -48.51 -17.13
CA VAL A 131 20.40 -48.40 -18.43
C VAL A 131 21.62 -47.48 -18.27
N LEU A 132 22.67 -47.71 -19.07
CA LEU A 132 23.98 -47.09 -18.94
C LEU A 132 24.50 -46.67 -20.32
N CYS A 133 25.15 -45.51 -20.39
CA CYS A 133 26.26 -45.29 -21.33
C CYS A 133 27.32 -44.39 -20.69
N SER A 134 28.50 -44.35 -21.31
CA SER A 134 29.75 -43.79 -20.75
C SER A 134 30.60 -43.20 -21.89
N ARG A 135 31.79 -42.60 -21.73
CA ARG A 135 32.81 -42.59 -20.65
C ARG A 135 33.82 -41.43 -20.88
N TYR A 136 34.90 -41.43 -20.07
CA TYR A 136 36.16 -40.65 -20.15
C TYR A 136 36.18 -39.28 -19.44
N GLN A 137 37.33 -38.84 -18.90
CA GLN A 137 38.20 -39.36 -17.81
C GLN A 137 39.48 -38.50 -17.73
N GLY A 138 39.85 -38.08 -16.51
CA GLY A 138 41.18 -37.56 -16.14
C GLY A 138 41.09 -36.76 -14.83
N THR A 139 41.51 -37.21 -13.64
CA THR A 139 42.89 -37.45 -13.14
C THR A 139 43.81 -36.23 -13.26
N MET A 140 44.49 -35.70 -12.24
CA MET A 140 44.71 -36.00 -10.79
C MET A 140 45.45 -34.76 -10.17
N PRO A 141 45.92 -34.72 -8.90
CA PRO A 141 45.30 -35.03 -7.60
C PRO A 141 45.51 -33.89 -6.55
N TYR A 142 44.93 -34.06 -5.34
CA TYR A 142 45.08 -33.14 -4.20
C TYR A 142 46.46 -33.26 -3.48
N ARG A 143 47.04 -32.16 -2.98
CA ARG A 143 48.06 -32.17 -1.90
C ARG A 143 47.93 -30.96 -0.96
N ARG A 144 47.73 -31.22 0.35
CA ARG A 144 47.81 -30.21 1.42
C ARG A 144 49.27 -29.93 1.80
N ARG A 145 49.60 -28.68 2.11
CA ARG A 145 50.65 -28.28 3.09
C ARG A 145 50.16 -27.08 3.90
N LYS A 146 50.46 -27.07 5.21
CA LYS A 146 50.30 -25.89 6.07
C LYS A 146 51.61 -25.11 6.11
N PHE A 147 51.57 -23.86 5.66
CA PHE A 147 52.37 -22.68 6.04
C PHE A 147 51.58 -21.50 5.43
N GLY A 148 51.52 -20.30 5.98
CA GLY A 148 52.21 -19.70 7.12
C GLY A 148 52.14 -18.18 6.89
N ILE A 149 51.79 -17.39 7.90
CA ILE A 149 51.70 -15.92 7.76
C ILE A 149 53.11 -15.36 7.44
N TYR A 150 53.18 -14.16 6.83
CA TYR A 150 54.36 -13.54 6.18
C TYR A 150 54.64 -13.99 4.72
N GLY A 151 53.69 -13.75 3.82
CA GLY A 151 53.90 -13.96 2.36
C GLY A 151 53.24 -12.96 1.40
N LEU A 152 52.23 -12.20 1.82
CA LEU A 152 51.41 -11.40 0.88
C LEU A 152 51.89 -9.94 0.69
N ALA A 153 52.43 -9.31 1.75
CA ALA A 153 52.84 -7.91 1.73
C ALA A 153 53.95 -7.58 0.71
N GLN A 154 54.78 -8.56 0.36
CA GLN A 154 55.93 -8.35 -0.54
C GLN A 154 55.57 -8.40 -2.03
N LYS A 155 54.34 -8.78 -2.40
CA LYS A 155 53.91 -8.90 -3.81
C LYS A 155 53.10 -7.70 -4.32
N LEU A 156 52.51 -6.90 -3.42
CA LEU A 156 51.77 -5.68 -3.79
C LEU A 156 52.68 -4.44 -3.96
N TRP A 157 53.98 -4.57 -3.71
CA TRP A 157 54.95 -3.45 -3.74
C TRP A 157 55.75 -3.35 -5.05
N GLN A 158 55.47 -4.18 -6.07
CA GLN A 158 56.21 -4.18 -7.34
C GLN A 158 55.46 -3.59 -8.55
N ASP A 159 54.12 -3.49 -8.50
CA ASP A 159 53.27 -3.26 -9.70
C ASP A 159 52.64 -1.85 -9.83
N LYS A 160 53.21 -0.81 -9.20
CA LYS A 160 52.92 0.60 -9.57
C LYS A 160 54.16 1.51 -9.50
N GLN A 161 54.78 1.77 -10.65
CA GLN A 161 55.68 2.93 -10.83
C GLN A 161 54.89 4.14 -11.35
N ILE A 162 54.86 5.24 -10.61
CA ILE A 162 54.67 6.60 -11.14
C ILE A 162 55.72 7.49 -10.45
N ILE A 163 56.29 8.43 -11.21
CA ILE A 163 57.50 9.18 -10.85
C ILE A 163 57.15 10.65 -10.59
N PHE A 164 57.61 11.19 -9.45
CA PHE A 164 57.99 12.60 -9.34
C PHE A 164 59.18 12.75 -8.37
N PRO A 165 60.29 13.41 -8.77
CA PRO A 165 61.49 13.51 -7.92
C PRO A 165 61.69 14.90 -7.32
N ALA A 166 61.66 15.03 -5.98
CA ALA A 166 62.49 15.98 -5.21
C ALA A 166 62.17 15.92 -3.71
N LEU A 167 63.05 15.29 -2.91
CA LEU A 167 63.62 15.83 -1.66
C LEU A 167 64.62 14.82 -1.07
N GLY A 168 65.46 15.28 -0.14
CA GLY A 168 66.60 14.53 0.38
C GLY A 168 66.26 13.44 1.40
N VAL A 169 67.29 12.67 1.76
CA VAL A 169 67.26 11.65 2.82
C VAL A 169 66.77 12.26 4.13
N LEU A 170 65.78 11.62 4.77
CA LEU A 170 65.38 11.87 6.16
C LEU A 170 65.52 10.57 6.96
N ASP A 171 65.83 10.71 8.25
CA ASP A 171 66.12 9.59 9.14
C ASP A 171 64.84 8.88 9.64
N SER A 172 64.96 7.62 10.06
CA SER A 172 63.80 6.80 10.48
C SER A 172 63.02 7.42 11.63
N ASP A 173 63.72 8.14 12.51
CA ASP A 173 63.18 8.65 13.76
C ASP A 173 62.44 9.98 13.53
N GLU A 174 62.83 10.76 12.51
CA GLU A 174 62.08 11.96 12.11
C GLU A 174 60.79 11.59 11.38
N ILE A 175 60.76 10.46 10.65
CA ILE A 175 59.52 9.91 10.06
C ILE A 175 58.55 9.50 11.17
N HIS A 176 59.02 8.81 12.22
CA HIS A 176 58.16 8.45 13.36
C HIS A 176 57.67 9.68 14.14
N HIS A 177 58.51 10.69 14.35
CA HIS A 177 58.08 11.91 15.04
C HIS A 177 57.06 12.72 14.23
N ARG A 178 57.24 12.82 12.90
CA ARG A 178 56.26 13.46 12.00
C ARG A 178 54.97 12.66 11.87
N MET A 179 55.03 11.33 11.93
CA MET A 179 53.83 10.47 12.01
C MET A 179 53.08 10.64 13.33
N ALA A 180 53.77 10.81 14.46
CA ALA A 180 53.14 11.10 15.75
C ALA A 180 52.42 12.46 15.74
N LEU A 181 53.06 13.51 15.21
CA LEU A 181 52.44 14.84 15.07
C LEU A 181 51.27 14.85 14.08
N LEU A 182 51.32 14.05 13.01
CA LEU A 182 50.16 13.81 12.14
C LEU A 182 49.03 13.09 12.88
N ALA A 183 49.34 12.10 13.71
CA ALA A 183 48.35 11.39 14.51
C ALA A 183 47.69 12.28 15.58
N GLU A 184 48.45 13.15 16.23
CA GLU A 184 47.90 14.12 17.20
C GLU A 184 47.00 15.16 16.51
N HIS A 185 47.39 15.68 15.34
CA HIS A 185 46.54 16.62 14.58
C HIS A 185 45.24 15.93 14.09
N TYR A 186 45.32 14.68 13.60
CA TYR A 186 44.14 13.86 13.31
C TYR A 186 43.28 13.57 14.55
N PHE A 187 43.84 13.57 15.77
CA PHE A 187 43.09 13.33 17.01
C PHE A 187 42.37 14.57 17.55
N GLU A 188 42.81 15.78 17.20
CA GLU A 188 42.06 17.01 17.44
C GLU A 188 40.92 17.15 16.41
N ASP A 189 41.19 16.91 15.11
CA ASP A 189 40.16 16.84 14.06
C ASP A 189 39.08 15.78 14.40
N LEU A 190 39.46 14.62 14.95
CA LEU A 190 38.53 13.56 15.36
C LEU A 190 37.65 13.91 16.58
N GLN A 191 37.95 14.99 17.31
CA GLN A 191 37.04 15.50 18.34
C GLN A 191 36.04 16.51 17.75
N ASP A 192 36.45 17.33 16.78
CA ASP A 192 35.53 18.22 16.05
C ASP A 192 34.57 17.42 15.14
N VAL A 193 35.05 16.35 14.51
CA VAL A 193 34.23 15.37 13.78
C VAL A 193 33.24 14.61 14.69
N ARG A 194 33.56 14.46 15.99
CA ARG A 194 32.59 13.94 16.98
C ARG A 194 31.54 14.96 17.40
N GLY A 195 31.79 16.26 17.18
CA GLY A 195 30.74 17.26 17.16
C GLY A 195 29.85 17.10 15.92
N SER A 196 30.45 17.11 14.73
CA SER A 196 29.69 17.12 13.47
C SER A 196 28.86 15.85 13.22
N LEU A 197 29.30 14.67 13.65
CA LEU A 197 28.56 13.41 13.48
C LEU A 197 27.29 13.31 14.36
N GLY A 198 27.09 14.22 15.31
CA GLY A 198 25.81 14.35 16.04
C GLY A 198 24.71 15.02 15.21
N ASP A 199 25.07 15.95 14.32
CA ASP A 199 24.15 16.80 13.56
C ASP A 199 23.83 16.27 12.15
N TRP A 200 24.27 15.05 11.81
CA TRP A 200 23.95 14.40 10.52
C TRP A 200 22.72 13.49 10.57
N ALA A 201 22.01 13.46 11.71
CA ALA A 201 20.61 13.05 11.75
C ALA A 201 19.71 14.26 11.42
N TYR A 202 18.84 14.12 10.42
CA TYR A 202 17.90 15.15 9.92
C TYR A 202 18.56 16.38 9.30
N GLY A 203 19.00 16.26 8.05
CA GLY A 203 19.42 17.39 7.20
C GLY A 203 18.25 18.31 6.81
N THR A 204 17.73 19.10 7.76
CA THR A 204 16.67 20.10 7.58
C THR A 204 17.20 21.39 6.93
N ASN A 205 17.64 21.28 5.68
CA ASN A 205 18.11 22.42 4.88
C ASN A 205 16.95 23.39 4.53
N HIS A 206 16.66 24.31 5.44
CA HIS A 206 15.88 25.54 5.22
C HIS A 206 14.46 25.40 4.61
N ALA A 207 13.72 24.38 5.02
CA ALA A 207 12.25 24.47 5.14
C ALA A 207 11.88 24.81 6.61
N ASP A 208 10.69 25.39 6.84
CA ASP A 208 10.31 25.98 8.14
C ASP A 208 10.50 25.02 9.33
N ALA A 209 11.20 25.49 10.36
CA ALA A 209 11.42 24.77 11.61
C ALA A 209 10.15 24.78 12.50
N ARG A 210 9.03 24.26 11.98
CA ARG A 210 7.84 23.92 12.77
C ARG A 210 8.26 22.81 13.75
N THR A 211 8.39 23.19 15.02
CA THR A 211 8.99 22.40 16.10
C THR A 211 8.57 20.94 16.09
N LEU A 212 9.53 20.00 16.19
CA LEU A 212 9.25 18.60 16.53
C LEU A 212 8.54 18.57 17.91
N VAL A 213 7.22 18.42 17.88
CA VAL A 213 6.40 18.45 19.10
C VAL A 213 6.72 17.22 19.94
N PRO A 214 7.08 17.37 21.23
CA PRO A 214 7.40 16.22 22.08
C PRO A 214 6.25 15.22 22.14
N ARG A 215 6.51 13.98 21.68
CA ARG A 215 5.57 12.85 21.78
C ARG A 215 5.24 12.63 23.27
N GLN A 216 3.96 12.77 23.64
CA GLN A 216 3.58 12.59 25.04
C GLN A 216 3.65 11.11 25.44
N THR A 217 4.58 10.77 26.32
CA THR A 217 4.62 9.48 27.01
C THR A 217 3.73 9.54 28.26
N ASN A 218 2.41 9.63 28.09
CA ASN A 218 1.45 9.86 29.19
C ASN A 218 0.15 9.04 29.06
N SER A 219 0.21 7.75 29.38
CA SER A 219 -0.80 7.12 30.25
C SER A 219 -0.30 5.77 30.78
N THR A 220 -0.86 5.31 31.90
CA THR A 220 -0.70 3.95 32.42
C THR A 220 -1.86 3.06 31.96
N GLY A 221 -2.18 3.09 30.66
CA GLY A 221 -3.32 2.41 30.05
C GLY A 221 -3.12 0.90 29.84
N ALA A 222 -4.12 0.26 29.22
CA ALA A 222 -4.06 -1.13 28.80
C ALA A 222 -3.50 -1.31 27.37
N TYR A 223 -3.47 -0.23 26.59
CA TYR A 223 -2.89 -0.18 25.25
C TYR A 223 -1.43 -0.61 25.23
N SER A 224 -1.09 -1.41 24.22
CA SER A 224 0.28 -1.70 23.82
C SER A 224 0.31 -2.05 22.34
N VAL A 225 1.25 -1.47 21.59
CA VAL A 225 1.60 -1.88 20.22
C VAL A 225 1.77 -3.41 20.20
N LYS A 226 1.07 -4.09 19.30
CA LYS A 226 1.24 -5.54 19.11
C LYS A 226 2.38 -5.78 18.14
N THR A 227 3.07 -6.92 18.31
CA THR A 227 4.10 -7.36 17.38
C THR A 227 3.51 -7.51 15.98
N PRO A 228 3.85 -6.64 15.02
CA PRO A 228 3.37 -6.76 13.65
C PRO A 228 4.04 -7.96 12.95
N PRO A 229 3.56 -8.39 11.76
CA PRO A 229 4.20 -9.48 11.02
C PRO A 229 5.60 -9.12 10.50
N LEU A 230 5.92 -7.83 10.40
CA LEU A 230 7.25 -7.24 10.28
C LEU A 230 7.20 -5.82 10.90
N ASP A 231 8.28 -5.35 11.52
CA ASP A 231 8.33 -4.05 12.22
C ASP A 231 9.22 -3.02 11.50
N THR A 232 9.35 -1.81 12.04
CA THR A 232 10.13 -0.69 11.51
C THR A 232 10.94 0.00 12.62
N PRO A 233 11.89 0.91 12.32
CA PRO A 233 12.48 1.81 13.33
C PRO A 233 11.45 2.59 14.16
N TRP A 234 10.25 2.83 13.62
CA TRP A 234 9.24 3.69 14.24
C TRP A 234 8.16 2.95 15.02
N THR A 235 7.95 1.64 14.77
CA THR A 235 6.88 0.81 15.37
C THR A 235 6.70 1.02 16.88
N TYR A 236 7.80 1.00 17.64
CA TYR A 236 7.78 1.12 19.10
C TYR A 236 8.05 2.54 19.60
N SER A 237 8.33 3.51 18.71
CA SER A 237 8.49 4.94 19.05
C SER A 237 7.25 5.80 18.72
N VAL A 238 6.22 5.19 18.11
CA VAL A 238 4.90 5.77 17.80
C VAL A 238 4.27 6.53 18.98
N GLY A 239 4.41 5.99 20.20
CA GLY A 239 3.85 6.56 21.42
C GLY A 239 2.31 6.63 21.41
N THR A 240 1.76 7.50 22.26
CA THR A 240 0.30 7.74 22.35
C THR A 240 -0.12 9.08 21.73
N ASN A 241 0.76 9.72 20.96
CA ASN A 241 0.47 10.90 20.14
C ASN A 241 1.32 10.85 18.85
N PRO A 242 0.94 10.01 17.87
CA PRO A 242 1.77 9.67 16.70
C PRO A 242 1.86 10.78 15.65
N TRP A 243 0.84 11.63 15.58
CA TRP A 243 0.68 12.68 14.58
C TRP A 243 0.28 13.99 15.30
N PRO A 244 1.27 14.73 15.85
CA PRO A 244 1.04 15.99 16.56
C PRO A 244 0.92 17.22 15.64
N GLU A 245 1.20 17.09 14.34
CA GLU A 245 1.10 18.19 13.37
C GLU A 245 -0.36 18.56 13.05
N TYR A 246 -0.58 19.77 12.55
CA TYR A 246 -1.90 20.20 12.09
C TYR A 246 -2.33 19.41 10.84
N PRO A 247 -3.43 18.62 10.86
CA PRO A 247 -3.66 17.62 9.81
C PRO A 247 -4.10 18.14 8.43
N ARG A 248 -4.30 19.45 8.22
CA ARG A 248 -4.85 20.02 6.97
C ARG A 248 -4.10 21.29 6.53
N PRO A 249 -2.79 21.22 6.23
CA PRO A 249 -1.89 22.37 6.09
C PRO A 249 -2.24 23.36 4.96
N GLN A 250 -3.16 23.01 4.05
CA GLN A 250 -3.73 23.90 3.03
C GLN A 250 -4.86 24.83 3.55
N LEU A 251 -5.37 24.59 4.77
CA LEU A 251 -6.45 25.37 5.41
C LEU A 251 -6.29 25.29 6.94
N GLU A 252 -5.26 25.96 7.46
CA GLU A 252 -4.79 25.91 8.85
C GLU A 252 -5.42 27.00 9.74
N ARG A 253 -6.06 26.61 10.85
CA ARG A 253 -6.57 27.52 11.88
C ARG A 253 -5.74 27.44 13.16
N SER A 254 -5.47 28.59 13.78
CA SER A 254 -4.70 28.66 15.02
C SER A 254 -5.46 28.15 16.27
N GLN A 255 -6.80 28.10 16.23
CA GLN A 255 -7.63 27.55 17.29
C GLN A 255 -8.08 26.13 16.95
N TRP A 256 -7.26 25.14 17.32
CA TRP A 256 -7.53 23.72 17.07
C TRP A 256 -7.06 22.85 18.23
N GLN A 257 -7.51 21.59 18.26
CA GLN A 257 -6.96 20.54 19.12
C GLN A 257 -6.96 19.19 18.37
N SER A 258 -5.87 18.44 18.45
CA SER A 258 -5.83 17.06 18.00
C SER A 258 -6.68 16.18 18.93
N LEU A 259 -7.45 15.25 18.35
CA LEU A 259 -8.11 14.15 19.06
C LEU A 259 -7.40 12.81 18.80
N ASN A 260 -6.19 12.83 18.23
CA ASN A 260 -5.33 11.65 18.08
C ASN A 260 -4.88 11.12 19.45
N GLY A 261 -4.57 9.83 19.51
CA GLY A 261 -4.13 9.12 20.71
C GLY A 261 -4.98 7.91 21.03
N ILE A 262 -5.06 7.53 22.30
CA ILE A 262 -5.76 6.31 22.73
C ILE A 262 -7.26 6.57 22.87
N TRP A 263 -8.05 5.86 22.08
CA TRP A 263 -9.51 5.81 22.15
C TRP A 263 -9.95 4.46 22.76
N GLN A 264 -11.22 4.37 23.16
CA GLN A 264 -11.84 3.09 23.46
C GLN A 264 -12.43 2.44 22.20
N TYR A 265 -12.49 1.12 22.21
CA TYR A 265 -12.91 0.29 21.08
C TYR A 265 -13.78 -0.89 21.52
N ARG A 266 -14.74 -1.28 20.67
CA ARG A 266 -15.29 -2.65 20.62
C ARG A 266 -15.87 -3.01 19.26
N ASN A 267 -15.90 -4.31 18.96
CA ASN A 267 -16.73 -4.84 17.87
C ASN A 267 -18.22 -4.59 18.19
N ALA A 268 -19.01 -4.20 17.18
CA ALA A 268 -20.47 -4.16 17.31
C ALA A 268 -21.07 -5.57 17.16
N THR A 269 -22.22 -5.81 17.76
CA THR A 269 -22.87 -7.13 17.83
C THR A 269 -23.56 -7.58 16.53
N GLY A 270 -23.73 -6.68 15.57
CA GLY A 270 -24.39 -6.93 14.29
C GLY A 270 -24.82 -5.62 13.60
N THR A 271 -25.62 -5.73 12.55
CA THR A 271 -26.27 -4.59 11.86
C THR A 271 -27.10 -3.74 12.81
N ASP A 272 -27.88 -4.42 13.65
CA ASP A 272 -28.92 -3.90 14.56
C ASP A 272 -28.30 -3.20 15.80
N ALA A 273 -26.97 -3.15 15.87
CA ALA A 273 -26.24 -2.39 16.88
C ALA A 273 -26.39 -0.86 16.70
N VAL A 274 -26.94 -0.39 15.57
CA VAL A 274 -27.30 1.03 15.38
C VAL A 274 -28.47 1.43 16.28
N ASP A 275 -29.39 0.51 16.53
CA ASP A 275 -30.59 0.74 17.34
C ASP A 275 -30.32 0.69 18.85
N ASN A 276 -29.12 0.22 19.24
CA ASN A 276 -28.70 0.03 20.63
C ASN A 276 -27.26 0.55 20.85
N PRO A 277 -27.00 1.85 20.61
CA PRO A 277 -25.66 2.43 20.67
C PRO A 277 -25.10 2.46 22.10
N PRO A 278 -23.77 2.32 22.29
CA PRO A 278 -23.13 2.15 23.59
C PRO A 278 -22.88 3.44 24.39
N PHE A 279 -23.76 4.43 24.30
CA PHE A 279 -23.57 5.70 24.99
C PHE A 279 -23.50 5.51 26.52
N ASN A 280 -22.61 6.24 27.19
CA ASN A 280 -22.29 6.10 28.61
C ASN A 280 -21.72 4.70 29.00
N GLN A 281 -21.15 3.93 28.05
CA GLN A 281 -20.53 2.63 28.32
C GLN A 281 -19.03 2.63 27.97
N THR A 282 -18.20 2.12 28.89
CA THR A 282 -16.82 1.73 28.56
C THR A 282 -16.86 0.63 27.49
N LEU A 283 -16.16 0.82 26.36
CA LEU A 283 -16.22 -0.14 25.26
C LEU A 283 -15.40 -1.42 25.53
N GLY A 284 -14.33 -1.31 26.32
CA GLY A 284 -13.64 -2.46 26.93
C GLY A 284 -12.30 -2.85 26.30
N GLN A 285 -11.92 -2.26 25.16
CA GLN A 285 -10.56 -2.30 24.62
C GLN A 285 -10.04 -0.88 24.40
N GLU A 286 -8.73 -0.72 24.33
CA GLU A 286 -8.05 0.53 23.97
C GLU A 286 -7.41 0.39 22.58
N VAL A 287 -7.52 1.44 21.74
CA VAL A 287 -7.00 1.47 20.36
C VAL A 287 -6.26 2.79 20.11
N LEU A 288 -5.16 2.75 19.34
CA LEU A 288 -4.50 3.97 18.87
C LEU A 288 -5.20 4.54 17.65
N ILE A 289 -5.58 5.81 17.70
CA ILE A 289 -6.09 6.59 16.55
C ILE A 289 -5.07 7.68 16.18
N PRO A 290 -4.69 7.82 14.89
CA PRO A 290 -5.08 6.98 13.75
C PRO A 290 -4.41 5.60 13.73
N SER A 291 -5.14 4.58 13.27
CA SER A 291 -4.59 3.30 12.78
C SER A 291 -5.64 2.48 12.03
N CYS A 292 -5.21 1.49 11.24
CA CYS A 292 -6.04 0.37 10.80
C CYS A 292 -6.17 -0.65 11.94
N LEU A 293 -7.37 -1.18 12.23
CA LEU A 293 -7.60 -2.15 13.32
C LEU A 293 -6.80 -3.46 13.17
N GLU A 294 -6.49 -3.84 11.92
CA GLU A 294 -5.68 -5.00 11.55
C GLU A 294 -4.18 -4.81 11.86
N SER A 295 -3.74 -3.57 12.04
CA SER A 295 -2.32 -3.21 12.21
C SER A 295 -1.77 -3.51 13.61
N GLY A 296 -0.45 -3.67 13.75
CA GLY A 296 0.21 -3.79 15.05
C GLY A 296 0.16 -2.50 15.87
N LEU A 297 0.27 -1.34 15.20
CA LEU A 297 0.18 -0.01 15.81
C LEU A 297 -1.15 0.22 16.54
N SER A 298 -2.25 -0.35 16.04
CA SER A 298 -3.60 -0.19 16.63
C SER A 298 -3.69 -0.65 18.09
N GLY A 299 -2.84 -1.59 18.52
CA GLY A 299 -3.02 -2.28 19.80
C GLY A 299 -4.17 -3.28 19.82
N ILE A 300 -4.84 -3.50 18.68
CA ILE A 300 -5.89 -4.51 18.49
C ILE A 300 -5.39 -5.67 17.64
N GLN A 301 -4.76 -5.39 16.49
CA GLN A 301 -4.28 -6.38 15.50
C GLN A 301 -5.39 -7.39 15.14
N GLY A 302 -6.59 -6.87 14.85
CA GLY A 302 -7.80 -7.64 14.66
C GLY A 302 -7.88 -8.33 13.30
N ASN A 303 -8.57 -9.46 13.23
CA ASN A 303 -8.86 -10.13 11.96
C ASN A 303 -10.14 -9.55 11.33
N TRP A 304 -9.99 -8.43 10.61
CA TRP A 304 -11.03 -7.67 9.88
C TRP A 304 -12.39 -7.57 10.60
N THR A 305 -12.54 -6.54 11.43
CA THR A 305 -13.85 -6.28 12.05
C THR A 305 -14.78 -5.61 11.04
N ARG A 306 -15.99 -6.17 10.86
CA ARG A 306 -17.04 -5.53 10.05
C ARG A 306 -17.53 -4.25 10.72
N TYR A 307 -18.27 -4.40 11.82
CA TYR A 307 -18.93 -3.31 12.53
C TYR A 307 -18.16 -2.97 13.80
N SER A 308 -17.82 -1.70 14.00
CA SER A 308 -16.91 -1.27 15.07
C SER A 308 -17.41 0.00 15.71
N TRP A 309 -17.48 0.01 17.04
CA TRP A 309 -17.70 1.22 17.83
C TRP A 309 -16.37 1.72 18.38
N PHE A 310 -16.10 3.00 18.15
CA PHE A 310 -15.01 3.75 18.76
C PHE A 310 -15.59 4.82 19.69
N SER A 311 -14.91 5.16 20.78
CA SER A 311 -15.28 6.33 21.58
C SER A 311 -14.09 7.03 22.25
N THR A 312 -14.22 8.32 22.50
CA THR A 312 -13.26 9.13 23.25
C THR A 312 -13.96 10.28 23.97
N SER A 313 -13.24 10.99 24.84
CA SER A 313 -13.73 12.19 25.53
C SER A 313 -12.84 13.39 25.23
N PHE A 314 -13.43 14.52 24.84
CA PHE A 314 -12.71 15.73 24.43
C PHE A 314 -13.28 16.99 25.11
N SER A 315 -12.43 18.00 25.35
CA SER A 315 -12.84 19.21 26.07
C SER A 315 -12.75 20.46 25.18
N VAL A 316 -13.91 21.00 24.80
CA VAL A 316 -13.96 22.23 23.98
C VAL A 316 -13.69 23.44 24.86
N PRO A 317 -12.69 24.30 24.56
CA PRO A 317 -12.40 25.49 25.36
C PRO A 317 -13.59 26.45 25.48
N SER A 318 -13.80 27.01 26.67
CA SER A 318 -14.82 28.06 26.89
C SER A 318 -14.52 29.40 26.19
N SER A 319 -13.36 29.52 25.55
CA SER A 319 -12.97 30.63 24.68
C SER A 319 -13.31 30.43 23.20
N TRP A 320 -13.89 29.28 22.82
CA TRP A 320 -14.44 29.05 21.49
C TRP A 320 -15.92 29.47 21.50
N THR A 321 -16.31 30.43 20.65
CA THR A 321 -17.57 31.20 20.88
C THR A 321 -18.61 31.12 19.78
N GLU A 322 -18.31 30.56 18.60
CA GLU A 322 -19.21 30.62 17.43
C GLU A 322 -19.43 29.26 16.76
N LYS A 323 -18.36 28.60 16.27
CA LYS A 323 -18.42 27.24 15.71
C LYS A 323 -17.37 26.32 16.31
N THR A 324 -17.73 25.05 16.44
CA THR A 324 -16.83 23.92 16.73
C THR A 324 -16.97 22.90 15.60
N LEU A 325 -15.92 22.75 14.80
CA LEU A 325 -15.87 21.85 13.65
C LEU A 325 -15.07 20.61 14.02
N LEU A 326 -15.67 19.43 13.91
CA LEU A 326 -15.01 18.13 14.09
C LEU A 326 -14.60 17.58 12.72
N ASN A 327 -13.33 17.20 12.56
CA ASN A 327 -12.74 16.80 11.30
C ASN A 327 -12.12 15.41 11.39
N PHE A 328 -12.21 14.64 10.30
CA PHE A 328 -11.58 13.34 10.12
C PHE A 328 -10.81 13.35 8.80
N GLY A 329 -9.56 12.87 8.80
CA GLY A 329 -8.76 12.73 7.58
C GLY A 329 -9.25 11.61 6.66
N ALA A 330 -9.60 10.47 7.25
CA ALA A 330 -10.20 9.31 6.59
C ALA A 330 -10.78 8.35 7.63
N VAL A 331 -11.91 7.73 7.32
CA VAL A 331 -12.46 6.58 8.06
C VAL A 331 -12.90 5.55 7.04
N ASP A 332 -12.20 4.42 6.94
CA ASP A 332 -12.70 3.31 6.13
C ASP A 332 -13.89 2.68 6.85
N TYR A 333 -15.13 2.63 6.31
CA TYR A 333 -15.57 3.20 5.02
C TYR A 333 -16.86 4.01 5.14
N GLU A 334 -17.84 3.54 5.94
CA GLU A 334 -18.99 4.33 6.36
C GLU A 334 -18.85 4.67 7.85
N ALA A 335 -19.16 5.90 8.22
CA ALA A 335 -19.00 6.40 9.59
C ALA A 335 -20.23 7.23 10.01
N TRP A 336 -20.88 6.87 11.12
CA TRP A 336 -21.89 7.68 11.79
C TRP A 336 -21.27 8.30 13.05
N ILE A 337 -21.38 9.63 13.17
CA ILE A 337 -20.74 10.45 14.20
C ILE A 337 -21.79 10.85 15.23
N TYR A 338 -21.52 10.58 16.50
CA TYR A 338 -22.37 10.95 17.62
C TYR A 338 -21.59 11.73 18.67
N VAL A 339 -22.14 12.84 19.14
CA VAL A 339 -21.57 13.68 20.21
C VAL A 339 -22.57 13.78 21.35
N ASN A 340 -22.13 13.52 22.58
CA ASN A 340 -22.97 13.49 23.79
C ASN A 340 -24.27 12.66 23.63
N GLY A 341 -24.17 11.52 22.92
CA GLY A 341 -25.29 10.61 22.64
C GLY A 341 -26.27 11.08 21.55
N GLN A 342 -26.00 12.21 20.88
CA GLN A 342 -26.81 12.74 19.78
C GLN A 342 -26.11 12.54 18.44
N TYR A 343 -26.88 12.22 17.39
CA TYR A 343 -26.35 12.06 16.03
C TYR A 343 -25.99 13.42 15.41
N ALA A 344 -24.72 13.58 15.02
CA ALA A 344 -24.17 14.83 14.49
C ALA A 344 -23.89 14.79 12.98
N GLY A 345 -23.54 13.62 12.40
CA GLY A 345 -23.24 13.55 10.97
C GLY A 345 -22.85 12.15 10.47
N PHE A 346 -22.68 12.03 9.15
CA PHE A 346 -22.35 10.79 8.45
C PHE A 346 -21.32 11.04 7.34
N ASN A 347 -20.45 10.06 7.09
CA ASN A 347 -19.56 10.01 5.92
C ASN A 347 -19.60 8.66 5.21
N ARG A 348 -19.36 8.68 3.90
CA ARG A 348 -19.04 7.52 3.06
C ARG A 348 -17.78 7.80 2.24
N GLY A 349 -16.82 6.89 2.29
CA GLY A 349 -15.60 6.91 1.48
C GLY A 349 -14.36 6.81 2.36
N GLY A 350 -13.56 5.75 2.14
CA GLY A 350 -12.48 5.35 3.04
C GLY A 350 -11.16 6.11 2.94
N TYR A 351 -11.01 7.05 2.00
CA TYR A 351 -9.71 7.70 1.70
C TYR A 351 -9.69 9.24 1.83
N LEU A 352 -10.84 9.87 2.06
CA LEU A 352 -11.02 11.32 1.85
C LEU A 352 -11.61 11.99 3.08
N ALA A 353 -11.20 13.24 3.30
CA ALA A 353 -11.48 13.96 4.53
C ALA A 353 -12.92 14.47 4.60
N PHE A 354 -13.45 14.62 5.81
CA PHE A 354 -14.76 15.22 6.04
C PHE A 354 -14.83 16.01 7.35
N THR A 355 -15.78 16.93 7.41
CA THR A 355 -16.03 17.84 8.55
C THR A 355 -17.49 17.75 8.96
N VAL A 356 -17.74 17.72 10.27
CA VAL A 356 -19.06 17.80 10.90
C VAL A 356 -19.08 19.05 11.79
N ASP A 357 -20.08 19.91 11.61
CA ASP A 357 -20.33 21.00 12.55
C ASP A 357 -20.99 20.40 13.81
N VAL A 358 -20.23 20.37 14.91
CA VAL A 358 -20.69 19.77 16.18
C VAL A 358 -21.15 20.82 17.20
N THR A 359 -21.28 22.10 16.78
CA THR A 359 -21.53 23.25 17.67
C THR A 359 -22.72 23.08 18.59
N ASP A 360 -23.87 22.64 18.06
CA ASP A 360 -25.11 22.50 18.84
C ASP A 360 -25.14 21.24 19.73
N PHE A 361 -24.11 20.37 19.60
CA PHE A 361 -24.00 19.10 20.32
C PHE A 361 -22.96 19.14 21.45
N VAL A 362 -22.05 20.13 21.48
CA VAL A 362 -20.97 20.25 22.48
C VAL A 362 -21.32 21.19 23.63
N THR A 363 -20.83 20.86 24.82
CA THR A 363 -20.82 21.75 26.00
C THR A 363 -19.43 22.39 26.13
N LEU A 364 -19.38 23.71 26.01
CA LEU A 364 -18.15 24.51 26.13
C LEU A 364 -17.61 24.49 27.57
N GLY A 365 -16.28 24.54 27.71
CA GLY A 365 -15.59 24.49 29.00
C GLY A 365 -15.73 23.17 29.76
N SER A 366 -16.28 22.12 29.12
CA SER A 366 -16.60 20.82 29.71
C SER A 366 -16.06 19.68 28.86
N SER A 367 -15.99 18.48 29.43
CA SER A 367 -15.73 17.26 28.66
C SER A 367 -16.99 16.83 27.89
N ASN A 368 -16.80 16.25 26.72
CA ASN A 368 -17.82 15.80 25.77
C ASN A 368 -17.49 14.38 25.32
N GLU A 369 -18.51 13.51 25.20
CA GLU A 369 -18.32 12.17 24.63
C GLU A 369 -18.43 12.21 23.10
N LEU A 370 -17.50 11.57 22.40
CA LEU A 370 -17.54 11.29 20.97
C LEU A 370 -17.66 9.77 20.76
N TYR A 371 -18.63 9.33 19.96
CA TYR A 371 -18.72 7.95 19.46
C TYR A 371 -18.73 7.94 17.94
N VAL A 372 -18.10 6.92 17.35
CA VAL A 372 -18.13 6.65 15.92
C VAL A 372 -18.55 5.19 15.70
N ASP A 373 -19.65 5.00 14.96
CA ASP A 373 -20.04 3.69 14.41
C ASP A 373 -19.40 3.58 13.02
N ARG A 374 -18.38 2.72 12.90
CA ARG A 374 -17.74 2.38 11.63
C ARG A 374 -18.39 1.12 11.06
N ARG A 375 -18.73 1.18 9.77
CA ARG A 375 -19.26 0.04 9.00
C ARG A 375 -18.52 -0.13 7.68
N PRO A 376 -18.52 -1.35 7.11
CA PRO A 376 -18.02 -1.59 5.76
C PRO A 376 -19.18 -1.48 4.77
N GLN A 377 -18.97 -0.83 3.61
CA GLN A 377 -19.91 -1.04 2.50
C GLN A 377 -19.71 -2.49 2.02
N MET A 378 -20.67 -3.35 2.37
CA MET A 378 -20.45 -4.79 2.60
C MET A 378 -19.78 -5.52 1.42
N TYR A 379 -18.60 -6.11 1.64
CA TYR A 379 -17.97 -7.06 0.71
C TYR A 379 -18.79 -8.36 0.61
N SER A 380 -19.79 -8.35 -0.28
CA SER A 380 -20.28 -9.52 -1.02
C SER A 380 -19.77 -9.44 -2.45
N ASP A 381 -19.80 -10.55 -3.19
CA ASP A 381 -19.28 -10.62 -4.57
C ASP A 381 -19.94 -9.62 -5.55
N ASP A 382 -21.10 -9.08 -5.19
CA ASP A 382 -21.90 -8.13 -5.98
C ASP A 382 -21.57 -6.65 -5.68
N ASN A 383 -21.04 -6.32 -4.49
CA ASN A 383 -20.80 -4.94 -4.04
C ASN A 383 -19.37 -4.50 -4.35
N VAL A 384 -19.22 -3.43 -5.12
CA VAL A 384 -17.91 -2.84 -5.45
C VAL A 384 -17.84 -1.40 -4.97
N ILE A 385 -16.79 -1.10 -4.21
CA ILE A 385 -16.38 0.25 -3.81
C ILE A 385 -14.95 0.52 -4.29
N PRO A 386 -14.45 1.75 -4.21
CA PRO A 386 -13.01 2.03 -4.29
C PRO A 386 -12.28 1.29 -3.15
N ILE A 387 -11.44 0.31 -3.50
CA ILE A 387 -10.75 -0.60 -2.56
C ILE A 387 -9.22 -0.58 -2.71
N GLY A 388 -8.69 -0.06 -3.81
CA GLY A 388 -7.27 -0.21 -4.13
C GLY A 388 -6.89 -1.70 -4.19
N LYS A 389 -5.78 -2.08 -3.53
CA LYS A 389 -5.32 -3.48 -3.42
C LYS A 389 -5.79 -4.23 -2.16
N GLN A 390 -6.78 -3.72 -1.42
CA GLN A 390 -7.29 -4.41 -0.22
C GLN A 390 -8.10 -5.67 -0.57
N THR A 391 -7.92 -6.74 0.21
CA THR A 391 -8.70 -7.98 0.10
C THR A 391 -8.90 -8.64 1.47
N LEU A 392 -9.89 -9.53 1.59
CA LEU A 392 -10.06 -10.39 2.77
C LEU A 392 -9.20 -11.65 2.72
N ASN A 393 -8.56 -11.94 1.58
CA ASN A 393 -7.66 -13.08 1.39
C ASN A 393 -6.39 -12.59 0.65
N PRO A 394 -5.37 -12.08 1.36
CA PRO A 394 -4.18 -11.52 0.72
C PRO A 394 -3.36 -12.55 -0.05
N SER A 395 -3.08 -12.25 -1.32
CA SER A 395 -2.29 -13.08 -2.23
C SER A 395 -1.74 -12.22 -3.38
N HIS A 396 -0.50 -12.48 -3.81
CA HIS A 396 0.17 -11.79 -4.90
C HIS A 396 0.08 -10.24 -4.79
N ILE A 397 -0.59 -9.56 -5.72
CA ILE A 397 -0.76 -8.11 -5.74
C ILE A 397 -1.84 -7.56 -4.77
N PHE A 398 -2.51 -8.40 -3.96
CA PHE A 398 -3.56 -7.97 -3.03
C PHE A 398 -3.16 -8.20 -1.56
N TYR A 399 -3.42 -7.21 -0.71
CA TYR A 399 -2.85 -7.09 0.64
C TYR A 399 -3.93 -7.01 1.75
N THR A 400 -3.51 -7.08 3.01
CA THR A 400 -4.34 -6.95 4.22
C THR A 400 -5.23 -5.70 4.18
N PRO A 401 -6.53 -5.80 4.56
CA PRO A 401 -7.43 -4.67 4.52
C PRO A 401 -7.17 -3.73 5.70
N CYS A 402 -7.58 -2.47 5.55
CA CYS A 402 -7.58 -1.47 6.61
C CYS A 402 -9.02 -1.16 7.02
N SER A 403 -9.36 -1.29 8.31
CA SER A 403 -10.62 -0.84 8.86
C SER A 403 -10.45 0.17 9.99
N GLY A 404 -11.38 1.13 10.09
CA GLY A 404 -11.41 2.10 11.18
C GLY A 404 -10.93 3.50 10.79
N ILE A 405 -10.56 4.28 11.82
CA ILE A 405 -10.16 5.67 11.71
C ILE A 405 -8.64 5.71 11.52
N TRP A 406 -8.20 5.64 10.25
CA TRP A 406 -6.79 5.43 9.89
C TRP A 406 -6.03 6.71 9.50
N GLN A 407 -6.69 7.87 9.49
CA GLN A 407 -6.02 9.18 9.51
C GLN A 407 -6.58 10.07 10.64
N SER A 408 -5.86 11.15 10.94
CA SER A 408 -6.08 12.01 12.11
C SER A 408 -7.52 12.49 12.32
N VAL A 409 -7.87 12.69 13.59
CA VAL A 409 -9.12 13.34 14.04
C VAL A 409 -8.75 14.60 14.81
N TRP A 410 -9.44 15.71 14.55
CA TRP A 410 -9.17 16.98 15.25
C TRP A 410 -10.40 17.90 15.27
N ILE A 411 -10.43 18.81 16.24
CA ILE A 411 -11.44 19.87 16.33
C ILE A 411 -10.83 21.25 16.04
N GLU A 412 -11.63 22.15 15.48
CA GLU A 412 -11.30 23.55 15.22
C GLU A 412 -12.39 24.48 15.76
N SER A 413 -11.99 25.68 16.18
CA SER A 413 -12.93 26.80 16.28
C SER A 413 -12.98 27.57 14.97
N ALA A 414 -14.17 28.03 14.61
CA ALA A 414 -14.39 28.96 13.53
C ALA A 414 -15.45 30.01 13.94
N PRO A 415 -15.50 31.18 13.29
CA PRO A 415 -16.64 32.10 13.41
C PRO A 415 -17.89 31.56 12.67
N ALA A 416 -19.02 32.25 12.79
CA ALA A 416 -20.27 31.86 12.14
C ALA A 416 -20.21 31.95 10.59
N GLU A 417 -19.42 32.89 10.06
CA GLU A 417 -19.09 33.00 8.62
C GLU A 417 -17.60 32.62 8.45
N TYR A 418 -17.33 31.42 7.93
CA TYR A 418 -15.99 30.84 7.87
C TYR A 418 -15.63 30.26 6.50
N ILE A 419 -14.33 30.10 6.27
CA ILE A 419 -13.73 29.61 5.02
C ILE A 419 -13.80 28.08 5.00
N THR A 420 -14.70 27.54 4.18
CA THR A 420 -14.84 26.09 3.96
C THR A 420 -13.77 25.53 3.02
N GLU A 421 -13.34 26.33 2.05
CA GLU A 421 -12.33 25.98 1.05
C GLU A 421 -11.56 27.24 0.63
N VAL A 422 -10.27 27.10 0.32
CA VAL A 422 -9.51 28.07 -0.47
C VAL A 422 -9.09 27.34 -1.75
N GLN A 423 -9.30 27.94 -2.91
CA GLN A 423 -8.74 27.45 -4.18
C GLN A 423 -7.61 28.40 -4.60
N LEU A 424 -6.37 27.91 -4.62
CA LEU A 424 -5.20 28.71 -5.00
C LEU A 424 -4.77 28.38 -6.44
N SER A 425 -4.92 29.35 -7.34
CA SER A 425 -4.38 29.32 -8.69
C SER A 425 -3.67 30.64 -8.97
N ALA A 426 -2.38 30.58 -9.28
CA ALA A 426 -1.48 31.73 -9.25
C ALA A 426 -1.53 32.56 -10.55
N GLY A 427 -2.61 33.35 -10.70
CA GLY A 427 -2.81 34.38 -11.75
C GLY A 427 -3.02 35.78 -11.16
N ALA A 428 -3.01 36.85 -11.98
CA ALA A 428 -2.19 38.03 -11.63
C ALA A 428 -2.84 39.46 -11.52
N ASP A 429 -3.82 39.75 -10.65
CA ASP A 429 -4.11 41.11 -10.08
C ASP A 429 -5.06 41.15 -8.84
N GLY A 430 -4.68 41.88 -7.78
CA GLY A 430 -5.02 41.51 -6.40
C GLY A 430 -6.18 42.22 -5.68
N ARG A 431 -7.39 41.65 -5.73
CA ARG A 431 -8.47 41.67 -4.70
C ARG A 431 -9.68 40.88 -5.19
N GLY A 432 -10.46 40.26 -4.29
CA GLY A 432 -11.55 39.35 -4.67
C GLY A 432 -12.81 39.40 -3.81
N CYS A 433 -13.90 38.85 -4.34
CA CYS A 433 -15.12 38.55 -3.59
C CYS A 433 -15.22 37.04 -3.30
N ALA A 434 -15.78 36.68 -2.14
CA ALA A 434 -16.05 35.28 -1.80
C ALA A 434 -16.92 34.60 -2.88
N ASN A 435 -16.65 33.34 -3.17
CA ASN A 435 -17.27 32.55 -4.23
C ASN A 435 -17.07 33.11 -5.66
N THR A 436 -16.05 33.94 -5.90
CA THR A 436 -15.63 34.39 -7.24
C THR A 436 -14.13 34.23 -7.46
N ALA A 437 -13.74 33.68 -8.62
CA ALA A 437 -12.34 33.56 -9.00
C ALA A 437 -11.68 34.96 -9.11
N SER A 438 -10.53 35.13 -8.45
CA SER A 438 -9.83 36.40 -8.27
C SER A 438 -8.32 36.16 -8.28
N GLY A 439 -7.52 37.02 -8.92
CA GLY A 439 -6.07 36.88 -8.98
C GLY A 439 -5.31 37.66 -7.88
N PHE A 440 -3.97 37.65 -7.97
CA PHE A 440 -3.05 38.69 -7.47
C PHE A 440 -1.69 38.64 -8.19
N SER A 441 -1.20 39.79 -8.68
CA SER A 441 0.07 39.85 -9.43
C SER A 441 1.25 39.62 -8.52
N VAL A 442 2.18 38.77 -8.96
CA VAL A 442 3.55 38.73 -8.44
C VAL A 442 4.47 38.94 -9.64
N ASP A 443 5.25 40.01 -9.60
CA ASP A 443 6.27 40.27 -10.61
C ASP A 443 7.47 39.35 -10.36
N SER A 444 7.89 38.62 -11.39
CA SER A 444 9.06 37.72 -11.35
C SER A 444 9.12 36.76 -10.14
N PRO A 445 8.08 35.94 -9.89
CA PRO A 445 8.11 34.95 -8.82
C PRO A 445 9.24 33.93 -9.06
N ALA A 446 9.97 33.59 -8.00
CA ALA A 446 10.81 32.39 -8.00
C ALA A 446 9.90 31.16 -8.10
N LEU A 447 10.13 30.34 -9.14
CA LEU A 447 9.25 29.24 -9.51
C LEU A 447 9.55 27.97 -8.70
N TRP A 448 8.52 27.14 -8.52
CA TRP A 448 8.67 25.81 -7.95
C TRP A 448 9.15 24.82 -9.02
N THR A 449 10.19 24.07 -8.69
CA THR A 449 10.70 22.93 -9.45
C THR A 449 11.16 21.84 -8.49
N PRO A 450 11.44 20.61 -8.97
CA PRO A 450 11.99 19.55 -8.12
C PRO A 450 13.33 19.84 -7.46
N ASP A 451 14.09 20.81 -7.98
CA ASP A 451 15.40 21.23 -7.49
C ASP A 451 15.31 22.57 -6.72
N THR A 452 14.24 23.34 -6.93
CA THR A 452 13.98 24.64 -6.30
C THR A 452 12.51 24.73 -5.81
N PRO A 453 12.13 24.01 -4.74
CA PRO A 453 10.75 23.95 -4.26
C PRO A 453 10.31 25.22 -3.51
N THR A 454 10.22 26.35 -4.23
CA THR A 454 9.89 27.65 -3.64
C THR A 454 8.41 27.74 -3.27
N LEU A 455 8.11 27.65 -1.97
CA LEU A 455 6.76 27.83 -1.42
C LEU A 455 6.53 29.27 -0.93
N TYR A 456 5.27 29.71 -1.00
CA TYR A 456 4.80 31.02 -0.61
C TYR A 456 3.67 30.86 0.41
N ASN A 457 3.88 31.32 1.65
CA ASN A 457 2.86 31.32 2.69
C ASN A 457 1.73 32.30 2.33
N VAL A 458 0.48 31.84 2.45
CA VAL A 458 -0.74 32.59 2.13
C VAL A 458 -1.60 32.69 3.39
N THR A 459 -2.06 33.88 3.73
CA THR A 459 -3.07 34.10 4.78
C THR A 459 -4.34 34.60 4.12
N VAL A 460 -5.45 33.89 4.32
CA VAL A 460 -6.77 34.30 3.82
C VAL A 460 -7.64 34.72 5.01
N THR A 461 -8.32 35.85 4.88
CA THR A 461 -9.18 36.42 5.93
C THR A 461 -10.59 36.67 5.42
N LEU A 462 -11.59 36.12 6.12
CA LEU A 462 -13.01 36.30 5.84
C LEU A 462 -13.71 36.78 7.11
N GLY A 463 -13.96 38.08 7.22
CA GLY A 463 -14.59 38.67 8.40
C GLY A 463 -13.72 38.51 9.66
N LYS A 464 -14.02 37.48 10.46
CA LYS A 464 -13.23 37.07 11.64
C LYS A 464 -12.34 35.85 11.38
N ASP A 465 -12.62 35.06 10.35
CA ASP A 465 -11.91 33.81 10.09
C ASP A 465 -10.55 34.14 9.47
N VAL A 466 -9.50 33.50 9.97
CA VAL A 466 -8.13 33.65 9.47
C VAL A 466 -7.55 32.26 9.31
N VAL A 467 -7.26 31.90 8.06
CA VAL A 467 -6.63 30.62 7.72
C VAL A 467 -5.25 30.86 7.12
N SER A 468 -4.28 30.07 7.58
CA SER A 468 -2.98 29.92 6.95
C SER A 468 -3.03 28.82 5.90
N SER A 469 -2.25 28.99 4.85
CA SER A 469 -2.14 28.09 3.70
C SER A 469 -0.80 28.37 3.00
N TYR A 470 -0.49 27.66 1.93
CA TYR A 470 0.68 27.93 1.10
C TYR A 470 0.41 27.52 -0.35
N THR A 471 1.14 28.15 -1.27
CA THR A 471 1.09 27.83 -2.70
C THR A 471 2.47 27.97 -3.32
N ALA A 472 2.59 27.65 -4.61
CA ALA A 472 3.85 27.75 -5.33
C ALA A 472 3.60 28.12 -6.80
N PHE A 473 4.47 28.97 -7.35
CA PHE A 473 4.35 29.40 -8.74
C PHE A 473 4.97 28.34 -9.65
N ARG A 474 4.13 27.51 -10.28
CA ARG A 474 4.53 26.60 -11.36
C ARG A 474 3.40 26.40 -12.37
N THR A 475 3.76 26.09 -13.62
CA THR A 475 2.83 25.61 -14.65
C THR A 475 3.23 24.20 -15.05
N ILE A 476 2.29 23.25 -15.02
CA ILE A 476 2.43 21.97 -15.72
C ILE A 476 1.49 22.00 -16.93
N SER A 477 1.94 21.53 -18.09
CA SER A 477 1.13 21.53 -19.32
C SER A 477 1.60 20.44 -20.29
N ARG A 478 0.79 20.13 -21.31
CA ARG A 478 1.22 19.33 -22.46
C ARG A 478 1.57 20.28 -23.60
N GLY A 479 2.72 20.07 -24.22
CA GLY A 479 3.13 20.87 -25.38
C GLY A 479 4.20 20.19 -26.23
N GLN A 480 4.36 20.66 -27.46
CA GLN A 480 5.27 20.03 -28.42
C GLN A 480 6.71 20.53 -28.28
N VAL A 481 7.64 19.59 -28.07
CA VAL A 481 9.08 19.83 -28.20
C VAL A 481 9.60 18.96 -29.32
N ASN A 482 10.23 19.59 -30.32
CA ASN A 482 10.77 18.93 -31.51
C ASN A 482 9.77 18.02 -32.26
N GLY A 483 8.47 18.38 -32.22
CA GLY A 483 7.38 17.66 -32.88
C GLY A 483 6.82 16.47 -32.10
N ILE A 484 7.18 16.31 -30.82
CA ILE A 484 6.69 15.27 -29.91
C ILE A 484 5.94 15.95 -28.76
N GLU A 485 4.76 15.44 -28.38
CA GLU A 485 4.02 15.91 -27.20
C GLU A 485 4.75 15.52 -25.91
N ARG A 486 5.07 16.52 -25.07
CA ARG A 486 5.83 16.37 -23.82
C ARG A 486 5.09 17.00 -22.63
N PRO A 487 5.33 16.53 -21.40
CA PRO A 487 4.98 17.26 -20.20
C PRO A 487 5.98 18.41 -20.02
N LEU A 488 5.46 19.64 -19.89
CA LEU A 488 6.25 20.85 -19.73
C LEU A 488 6.05 21.42 -18.33
N LEU A 489 7.12 21.51 -17.54
CA LEU A 489 7.16 22.24 -16.28
C LEU A 489 7.73 23.63 -16.53
N ASN A 490 6.96 24.67 -16.20
CA ASN A 490 7.31 26.08 -16.39
C ASN A 490 7.66 26.46 -17.85
N GLY A 491 7.16 25.67 -18.82
CA GLY A 491 7.41 25.82 -20.25
C GLY A 491 8.48 24.88 -20.81
N GLU A 492 9.31 24.27 -19.97
CA GLU A 492 10.43 23.41 -20.36
C GLU A 492 10.08 21.92 -20.21
N PHE A 493 10.62 21.06 -21.10
CA PHE A 493 10.39 19.61 -21.01
C PHE A 493 11.00 19.03 -19.74
N ILE A 494 10.14 18.46 -18.88
CA ILE A 494 10.52 17.70 -17.69
C ILE A 494 10.41 16.21 -17.97
N PHE A 495 11.45 15.43 -17.65
CA PHE A 495 11.37 13.97 -17.66
C PHE A 495 10.91 13.49 -16.28
N LEU A 496 9.70 12.94 -16.18
CA LEU A 496 9.15 12.50 -14.89
C LEU A 496 9.72 11.13 -14.54
N PHE A 497 10.52 11.03 -13.47
CA PHE A 497 11.08 9.75 -13.03
C PHE A 497 10.94 9.55 -11.52
N GLY A 498 10.42 8.39 -11.14
CA GLY A 498 9.95 8.12 -9.79
C GLY A 498 9.58 6.66 -9.59
N THR A 499 9.13 6.33 -8.38
CA THR A 499 8.59 5.00 -8.03
C THR A 499 7.06 4.96 -7.99
N LEU A 500 6.52 3.75 -8.12
CA LEU A 500 5.18 3.42 -7.64
C LEU A 500 5.18 3.37 -6.12
N ASP A 501 4.20 3.98 -5.46
CA ASP A 501 4.08 4.02 -4.01
C ASP A 501 2.69 3.50 -3.58
N GLN A 502 2.67 2.25 -3.11
CA GLN A 502 1.49 1.57 -2.57
C GLN A 502 0.97 2.23 -1.28
N GLY A 503 1.83 2.93 -0.54
CA GLY A 503 1.50 3.48 0.78
C GLY A 503 1.20 2.43 1.85
N PHE A 504 1.79 1.23 1.76
CA PHE A 504 1.64 0.17 2.77
C PHE A 504 2.82 0.14 3.76
N TRP A 505 2.49 -0.12 5.02
CA TRP A 505 3.38 -0.11 6.17
C TRP A 505 3.31 -1.44 6.92
N PRO A 506 4.45 -2.10 7.24
CA PRO A 506 4.41 -3.46 7.76
C PRO A 506 3.82 -3.56 9.18
N ASP A 507 3.88 -2.45 9.91
CA ASP A 507 3.35 -2.25 11.25
C ASP A 507 1.98 -1.54 11.28
N GLY A 508 1.73 -0.61 10.36
CA GLY A 508 0.57 0.29 10.33
C GLY A 508 -0.46 0.10 9.19
N ILE A 509 -0.20 -0.78 8.23
CA ILE A 509 -0.99 -1.04 7.01
C ILE A 509 -1.13 0.25 6.17
N TYR A 510 -2.24 0.99 6.25
CA TYR A 510 -2.36 2.29 5.55
C TYR A 510 -1.77 3.46 6.32
N THR A 511 -1.57 3.34 7.63
CA THR A 511 -1.12 4.46 8.48
C THR A 511 0.40 4.40 8.65
N PRO A 512 1.18 5.37 8.15
CA PRO A 512 2.59 5.48 8.54
C PRO A 512 2.67 5.70 10.07
N PRO A 513 3.70 5.17 10.76
CA PRO A 513 3.82 5.32 12.22
C PRO A 513 3.79 6.78 12.71
N ASN A 514 4.27 7.73 11.91
CA ASN A 514 4.32 9.17 12.16
C ASN A 514 4.83 9.92 10.90
N ARG A 515 4.89 11.26 10.95
CA ARG A 515 5.43 12.08 9.85
C ARG A 515 6.88 11.78 9.52
N GLU A 516 7.70 11.45 10.52
CA GLU A 516 9.14 11.14 10.36
C GLU A 516 9.34 9.91 9.45
N ALA A 517 8.60 8.82 9.70
CA ALA A 517 8.59 7.61 8.89
C ALA A 517 8.10 7.88 7.45
N MET A 518 7.01 8.64 7.31
CA MET A 518 6.46 9.02 6.00
C MET A 518 7.44 9.87 5.16
N VAL A 519 8.12 10.84 5.79
CA VAL A 519 9.12 11.70 5.13
C VAL A 519 10.39 10.91 4.79
N PHE A 520 10.73 9.87 5.55
CA PHE A 520 11.90 9.03 5.29
C PHE A 520 11.83 8.30 3.93
N ASP A 521 10.68 7.73 3.57
CA ASP A 521 10.49 7.08 2.27
C ASP A 521 10.69 8.09 1.12
N LEU A 522 10.06 9.27 1.22
CA LEU A 522 10.19 10.37 0.26
C LEU A 522 11.63 10.89 0.12
N ASN A 523 12.34 10.99 1.24
CA ASN A 523 13.74 11.44 1.28
C ASN A 523 14.67 10.41 0.62
N THR A 524 14.38 9.12 0.77
CA THR A 524 15.15 8.05 0.11
C THR A 524 15.01 8.13 -1.41
N LEU A 525 13.81 8.39 -1.94
CA LEU A 525 13.61 8.62 -3.38
C LEU A 525 14.42 9.82 -3.90
N LYS A 526 14.46 10.92 -3.14
CA LYS A 526 15.30 12.08 -3.45
C LYS A 526 16.79 11.77 -3.43
N GLN A 527 17.28 11.01 -2.46
CA GLN A 527 18.68 10.59 -2.38
C GLN A 527 19.10 9.67 -3.53
N VAL A 528 18.20 8.81 -4.02
CA VAL A 528 18.41 7.98 -5.21
C VAL A 528 18.43 8.81 -6.51
N GLY A 529 17.88 10.03 -6.50
CA GLY A 529 17.91 10.99 -7.61
C GLY A 529 16.57 11.18 -8.33
N MET A 530 15.47 10.67 -7.78
CA MET A 530 14.14 10.75 -8.40
C MET A 530 13.52 12.15 -8.26
N ASN A 531 12.70 12.55 -9.23
CA ASN A 531 12.01 13.84 -9.22
C ASN A 531 10.49 13.71 -9.02
N MET A 532 9.96 12.49 -9.01
CA MET A 532 8.53 12.18 -8.94
C MET A 532 8.25 10.97 -8.02
N VAL A 533 7.01 10.82 -7.56
CA VAL A 533 6.43 9.59 -7.00
C VAL A 533 4.99 9.42 -7.52
N ARG A 534 4.59 8.19 -7.85
CA ARG A 534 3.22 7.84 -8.22
C ARG A 534 2.52 7.20 -7.01
N LYS A 535 1.67 7.96 -6.32
CA LYS A 535 0.85 7.46 -5.21
C LYS A 535 -0.29 6.61 -5.79
N HIS A 536 -0.13 5.30 -5.68
CA HIS A 536 -0.89 4.31 -6.46
C HIS A 536 -2.17 3.87 -5.75
N ILE A 537 -3.29 4.03 -6.43
CA ILE A 537 -4.67 3.63 -6.07
C ILE A 537 -5.04 3.78 -4.57
N LYS A 538 -4.48 4.82 -3.92
CA LYS A 538 -4.65 5.22 -2.51
C LYS A 538 -4.53 6.74 -2.46
N VAL A 539 -5.24 7.40 -1.54
CA VAL A 539 -4.96 8.81 -1.16
C VAL A 539 -4.23 8.81 0.18
N GLU A 540 -3.19 9.63 0.35
CA GLU A 540 -2.47 9.73 1.62
C GLU A 540 -3.05 10.79 2.56
N THR A 541 -2.49 10.86 3.77
CA THR A 541 -2.67 12.05 4.61
C THR A 541 -2.19 13.33 3.92
N ALA A 542 -2.87 14.45 4.16
CA ALA A 542 -2.52 15.77 3.65
C ALA A 542 -1.03 16.17 3.90
N LEU A 543 -0.42 15.64 4.96
CA LEU A 543 0.99 15.87 5.30
C LEU A 543 1.97 15.22 4.32
N PHE A 544 1.58 14.19 3.57
CA PHE A 544 2.37 13.57 2.49
C PHE A 544 2.60 14.57 1.35
N TYR A 545 1.50 15.19 0.87
CA TYR A 545 1.56 16.17 -0.21
C TYR A 545 2.32 17.42 0.23
N GLN A 546 2.16 17.87 1.49
CA GLN A 546 2.99 18.94 2.04
C GLN A 546 4.48 18.57 2.03
N ALA A 547 4.86 17.34 2.42
CA ALA A 547 6.26 16.91 2.35
C ALA A 547 6.78 16.89 0.90
N CYS A 548 5.99 16.41 -0.06
CA CYS A 548 6.33 16.49 -1.49
C CYS A 548 6.47 17.94 -1.99
N ASP A 549 5.61 18.86 -1.53
CA ASP A 549 5.66 20.29 -1.85
C ASP A 549 6.94 20.95 -1.29
N GLU A 550 7.28 20.65 -0.02
CA GLU A 550 8.47 21.15 0.70
C GLU A 550 9.78 20.58 0.13
N MET A 551 9.78 19.31 -0.29
CA MET A 551 10.98 18.58 -0.74
C MET A 551 11.19 18.62 -2.25
N GLY A 552 10.26 19.20 -3.03
CA GLY A 552 10.34 19.23 -4.49
C GLY A 552 10.12 17.88 -5.15
N LEU A 553 9.25 17.02 -4.61
CA LEU A 553 8.90 15.75 -5.27
C LEU A 553 7.58 15.94 -6.02
N MET A 554 7.56 15.71 -7.33
CA MET A 554 6.32 15.75 -8.11
C MET A 554 5.45 14.53 -7.77
N VAL A 555 4.13 14.68 -7.76
CA VAL A 555 3.19 13.60 -7.45
C VAL A 555 2.32 13.30 -8.67
N ILE A 556 2.30 12.04 -9.08
CA ILE A 556 1.20 11.47 -9.87
C ILE A 556 0.23 10.87 -8.84
N GLN A 557 -1.02 11.33 -8.84
CA GLN A 557 -2.02 10.90 -7.86
C GLN A 557 -3.11 10.07 -8.54
N ASP A 558 -3.16 8.78 -8.20
CA ASP A 558 -4.18 7.85 -8.65
C ASP A 558 -5.48 8.00 -7.84
N GLN A 559 -6.61 7.91 -8.52
CA GLN A 559 -7.89 7.59 -7.92
C GLN A 559 -7.85 6.16 -7.34
N PRO A 560 -8.32 5.92 -6.09
CA PRO A 560 -8.47 4.57 -5.57
C PRO A 560 -9.37 3.72 -6.46
N SER A 561 -8.83 2.64 -6.99
CA SER A 561 -9.54 1.81 -7.97
C SER A 561 -10.63 0.95 -7.33
N LEU A 562 -11.68 0.68 -8.12
CA LEU A 562 -12.60 -0.43 -7.87
C LEU A 562 -11.86 -1.78 -8.06
N ARG A 563 -12.55 -2.91 -7.88
CA ARG A 563 -11.96 -4.24 -8.15
C ARG A 563 -11.41 -4.37 -9.59
N PRO A 564 -10.38 -5.20 -9.82
CA PRO A 564 -9.97 -5.61 -11.18
C PRO A 564 -11.14 -6.25 -11.94
N LEU A 565 -11.01 -6.31 -13.27
CA LEU A 565 -11.95 -7.03 -14.14
C LEU A 565 -12.01 -8.52 -13.75
N GLN A 566 -13.13 -8.93 -13.16
CA GLN A 566 -13.42 -10.32 -12.79
C GLN A 566 -14.37 -10.99 -13.78
N SER A 567 -14.40 -12.32 -13.82
CA SER A 567 -15.34 -13.09 -14.62
C SER A 567 -15.84 -14.32 -13.88
N ARG A 568 -17.14 -14.63 -14.00
CA ARG A 568 -17.75 -15.85 -13.44
C ARG A 568 -18.22 -16.79 -14.56
N THR A 569 -18.05 -18.09 -14.35
CA THR A 569 -18.69 -19.11 -15.18
C THR A 569 -20.11 -19.37 -14.65
N LEU A 570 -21.11 -19.20 -15.50
CA LEU A 570 -22.51 -19.48 -15.20
C LEU A 570 -22.82 -20.97 -15.38
N ASP A 571 -23.94 -21.46 -14.82
CA ASP A 571 -24.33 -22.88 -14.91
C ASP A 571 -24.59 -23.39 -16.33
N ASN A 572 -24.83 -22.50 -17.29
CA ASN A 572 -24.90 -22.80 -18.72
C ASN A 572 -23.52 -22.88 -19.41
N CYS A 573 -22.42 -22.83 -18.64
CA CYS A 573 -21.03 -22.84 -19.08
C CYS A 573 -20.59 -21.67 -19.98
N THR A 574 -21.32 -20.55 -19.91
CA THR A 574 -20.85 -19.26 -20.44
C THR A 574 -20.06 -18.48 -19.39
N VAL A 575 -19.04 -17.75 -19.82
CA VAL A 575 -18.26 -16.84 -18.96
C VAL A 575 -18.87 -15.45 -19.07
N GLN A 576 -19.19 -14.84 -17.93
CA GLN A 576 -19.72 -13.48 -17.81
C GLN A 576 -18.72 -12.59 -17.06
N ASN A 577 -18.30 -11.49 -17.66
CA ASN A 577 -17.54 -10.44 -16.97
C ASN A 577 -18.40 -9.78 -15.90
N ILE A 578 -17.82 -9.57 -14.71
CA ILE A 578 -18.45 -8.88 -13.59
C ILE A 578 -18.00 -7.42 -13.64
N LEU A 579 -18.75 -6.62 -14.40
CA LEU A 579 -18.55 -5.18 -14.51
C LEU A 579 -19.22 -4.44 -13.33
N PRO A 580 -18.72 -3.27 -12.89
CA PRO A 580 -19.40 -2.47 -11.88
C PRO A 580 -20.72 -1.90 -12.40
N ASP A 581 -21.72 -1.80 -11.54
CA ASP A 581 -23.03 -1.23 -11.89
C ASP A 581 -23.03 0.32 -11.92
N ALA A 582 -24.16 0.92 -12.31
CA ALA A 582 -24.30 2.37 -12.45
C ALA A 582 -24.18 3.14 -11.11
N ALA A 583 -24.54 2.55 -9.98
CA ALA A 583 -24.34 3.14 -8.66
C ALA A 583 -22.88 3.04 -8.20
N GLN A 584 -22.20 1.95 -8.57
CA GLN A 584 -20.77 1.75 -8.30
C GLN A 584 -19.91 2.71 -9.13
N GLN A 585 -20.25 2.95 -10.41
CA GLN A 585 -19.64 4.00 -11.23
C GLN A 585 -19.94 5.41 -10.69
N ALA A 586 -21.16 5.68 -10.24
CA ALA A 586 -21.51 6.98 -9.66
C ALA A 586 -20.74 7.26 -8.34
N GLU A 587 -20.55 6.25 -7.49
CA GLU A 587 -19.74 6.37 -6.27
C GLU A 587 -18.24 6.54 -6.57
N PHE A 588 -17.73 5.84 -7.58
CA PHE A 588 -16.36 6.04 -8.09
C PHE A 588 -16.15 7.47 -8.59
N GLN A 589 -17.05 7.97 -9.45
CA GLN A 589 -17.03 9.36 -9.91
C GLN A 589 -17.09 10.34 -8.73
N ARG A 590 -18.02 10.14 -7.79
CA ARG A 590 -18.17 11.01 -6.60
C ARG A 590 -16.87 11.11 -5.80
N GLN A 591 -16.14 10.01 -5.63
CA GLN A 591 -14.84 10.05 -4.93
C GLN A 591 -13.75 10.71 -5.76
N LEU A 592 -13.69 10.51 -7.08
CA LEU A 592 -12.78 11.24 -7.97
C LEU A 592 -13.00 12.76 -7.88
N GLU A 593 -14.27 13.19 -7.86
CA GLU A 593 -14.59 14.60 -7.67
C GLU A 593 -14.10 15.16 -6.32
N VAL A 594 -14.24 14.41 -5.23
CA VAL A 594 -13.81 14.84 -3.90
C VAL A 594 -12.28 14.82 -3.78
N LEU A 595 -11.61 13.81 -4.35
CA LEU A 595 -10.15 13.74 -4.44
C LEU A 595 -9.56 14.99 -5.09
N VAL A 596 -10.00 15.32 -6.31
CA VAL A 596 -9.51 16.50 -7.05
C VAL A 596 -9.83 17.79 -6.28
N LYS A 597 -11.07 17.96 -5.78
CA LYS A 597 -11.47 19.16 -5.01
C LYS A 597 -10.61 19.37 -3.76
N GLN A 598 -10.30 18.31 -3.00
CA GLN A 598 -9.50 18.40 -1.77
C GLN A 598 -8.00 18.57 -2.00
N HIS A 599 -7.46 18.08 -3.13
CA HIS A 599 -6.01 17.99 -3.34
C HIS A 599 -5.46 18.94 -4.44
N ARG A 600 -6.30 19.62 -5.20
CA ARG A 600 -5.89 20.57 -6.26
C ARG A 600 -5.07 21.79 -5.82
N ASN A 601 -4.85 22.01 -4.52
CA ASN A 601 -3.97 23.09 -4.05
C ASN A 601 -2.49 22.68 -3.89
N TYR A 602 -2.16 21.39 -3.73
CA TYR A 602 -0.77 20.92 -3.53
C TYR A 602 0.06 21.07 -4.82
N PRO A 603 1.08 21.95 -4.91
CA PRO A 603 1.78 22.24 -6.15
C PRO A 603 2.65 21.09 -6.69
N SER A 604 2.99 20.11 -5.87
CA SER A 604 3.68 18.86 -6.26
C SER A 604 2.87 18.02 -7.22
N ILE A 605 1.54 17.95 -7.07
CA ILE A 605 0.71 17.10 -7.93
C ILE A 605 0.77 17.62 -9.37
N VAL A 606 1.27 16.81 -10.30
CA VAL A 606 1.43 17.15 -11.73
C VAL A 606 0.36 16.49 -12.61
N THR A 607 -0.08 15.29 -12.23
CA THR A 607 -0.99 14.44 -13.00
C THR A 607 -2.03 13.80 -12.09
N TRP A 608 -3.29 13.78 -12.54
CA TRP A 608 -4.35 12.93 -11.99
C TRP A 608 -4.46 11.64 -12.80
N VAL A 609 -4.42 10.47 -12.15
CA VAL A 609 -4.70 9.17 -12.76
C VAL A 609 -6.14 8.73 -12.46
N VAL A 610 -6.91 8.36 -13.49
CA VAL A 610 -8.33 7.95 -13.32
C VAL A 610 -8.49 6.43 -13.18
N TYR A 611 -8.11 5.65 -14.18
CA TYR A 611 -8.13 4.18 -14.12
C TYR A 611 -6.72 3.60 -14.20
N ASN A 612 -6.46 2.58 -13.38
CA ASN A 612 -5.25 1.75 -13.46
C ASN A 612 -5.61 0.38 -14.05
N GLU A 613 -4.95 -0.04 -15.13
CA GLU A 613 -5.06 -1.40 -15.70
C GLU A 613 -6.49 -1.87 -16.07
N GLY A 614 -7.44 -0.95 -16.27
CA GLY A 614 -8.85 -1.24 -16.46
C GLY A 614 -9.62 -1.69 -15.20
N TRP A 615 -9.04 -1.53 -14.01
CA TRP A 615 -9.71 -1.84 -12.74
C TRP A 615 -10.91 -0.90 -12.55
N GLY A 616 -12.11 -1.46 -12.48
CA GLY A 616 -13.36 -0.70 -12.46
C GLY A 616 -13.81 -0.08 -13.78
N GLN A 617 -13.05 -0.20 -14.87
CA GLN A 617 -13.44 0.37 -16.16
C GLN A 617 -14.55 -0.49 -16.79
N VAL A 618 -15.61 0.15 -17.29
CA VAL A 618 -16.62 -0.54 -18.12
C VAL A 618 -16.24 -0.50 -19.59
N ILE A 619 -16.40 -1.63 -20.27
CA ILE A 619 -15.95 -1.84 -21.66
C ILE A 619 -16.85 -1.18 -22.71
N ASP A 620 -18.07 -0.81 -22.34
CA ASP A 620 -19.04 -0.15 -23.20
C ASP A 620 -19.07 1.36 -22.92
N GLY A 621 -19.00 2.18 -23.97
CA GLY A 621 -19.22 3.63 -23.91
C GLY A 621 -18.03 4.49 -23.45
N TYR A 622 -16.92 3.88 -23.01
CA TYR A 622 -15.64 4.55 -22.70
C TYR A 622 -15.78 5.74 -21.72
N PRO A 623 -16.20 5.48 -20.46
CA PRO A 623 -16.46 6.52 -19.45
C PRO A 623 -15.25 7.41 -19.16
N GLU A 624 -14.03 6.92 -19.38
CA GLU A 624 -12.79 7.66 -19.20
C GLU A 624 -12.77 9.01 -19.91
N PHE A 625 -13.44 9.18 -21.06
CA PHE A 625 -13.57 10.48 -21.71
C PHE A 625 -14.37 11.48 -20.87
N GLY A 626 -15.54 11.08 -20.38
CA GLY A 626 -16.38 11.92 -19.52
C GLY A 626 -15.73 12.20 -18.16
N LEU A 627 -15.00 11.23 -17.61
CA LEU A 627 -14.22 11.41 -16.37
C LEU A 627 -13.01 12.34 -16.59
N THR A 628 -12.38 12.31 -17.78
CA THR A 628 -11.30 13.25 -18.15
C THR A 628 -11.82 14.69 -18.18
N ASP A 629 -12.95 14.92 -18.86
CA ASP A 629 -13.56 16.24 -18.95
C ASP A 629 -14.06 16.73 -17.58
N LEU A 630 -14.55 15.84 -16.73
CA LEU A 630 -14.88 16.12 -15.32
C LEU A 630 -13.65 16.58 -14.53
N VAL A 631 -12.53 15.83 -14.57
CA VAL A 631 -11.29 16.23 -13.89
C VAL A 631 -10.81 17.59 -14.39
N ARG A 632 -10.76 17.81 -15.71
CA ARG A 632 -10.37 19.09 -16.32
C ARG A 632 -11.31 20.25 -15.95
N SER A 633 -12.59 19.97 -15.66
CA SER A 633 -13.55 20.98 -15.20
C SER A 633 -13.34 21.40 -13.73
N LEU A 634 -12.80 20.49 -12.91
CA LEU A 634 -12.51 20.72 -11.48
C LEU A 634 -11.10 21.29 -11.26
N ASP A 635 -10.15 20.87 -12.10
CA ASP A 635 -8.76 21.31 -12.10
C ASP A 635 -8.18 21.32 -13.53
N PRO A 636 -8.24 22.47 -14.23
CA PRO A 636 -7.61 22.64 -15.53
C PRO A 636 -6.09 22.91 -15.46
N THR A 637 -5.47 22.82 -14.27
CA THR A 637 -4.07 23.21 -14.03
C THR A 637 -3.09 22.04 -13.93
N ARG A 638 -3.58 20.81 -14.17
CA ARG A 638 -2.83 19.55 -14.11
C ARG A 638 -3.13 18.68 -15.33
N LEU A 639 -2.23 17.74 -15.62
CA LEU A 639 -2.41 16.75 -16.67
C LEU A 639 -3.36 15.64 -16.20
N VAL A 640 -4.01 14.95 -17.14
CA VAL A 640 -4.84 13.77 -16.82
C VAL A 640 -4.31 12.55 -17.55
N ASP A 641 -4.02 11.49 -16.81
CA ASP A 641 -3.74 10.15 -17.34
C ASP A 641 -4.95 9.26 -17.08
N SER A 642 -5.78 9.07 -18.09
CA SER A 642 -7.14 8.54 -17.89
C SER A 642 -7.16 7.02 -17.72
N THR A 643 -6.16 6.31 -18.23
CA THR A 643 -6.10 4.85 -18.33
C THR A 643 -4.64 4.40 -18.41
N THR A 644 -4.05 4.01 -17.29
CA THR A 644 -2.67 3.50 -17.27
C THR A 644 -2.62 2.01 -17.64
N GLY A 645 -1.55 1.58 -18.30
CA GLY A 645 -1.29 0.18 -18.62
C GLY A 645 -2.08 -0.42 -19.78
N TRP A 646 -3.39 -0.61 -19.59
CA TRP A 646 -4.26 -1.41 -20.48
C TRP A 646 -5.60 -0.73 -20.74
N TYR A 647 -6.29 -1.13 -21.81
CA TYR A 647 -7.64 -0.66 -22.18
C TYR A 647 -7.76 0.86 -22.39
N ASP A 648 -6.67 1.49 -22.82
CA ASP A 648 -6.61 2.87 -23.29
C ASP A 648 -7.30 3.05 -24.66
N HIS A 649 -8.33 3.89 -24.70
CA HIS A 649 -9.07 4.24 -25.91
C HIS A 649 -8.75 5.64 -26.47
N GLY A 650 -7.73 6.33 -25.96
CA GLY A 650 -7.32 7.66 -26.43
C GLY A 650 -7.76 8.85 -25.57
N ALA A 651 -8.10 8.62 -24.30
CA ALA A 651 -8.45 9.67 -23.36
C ALA A 651 -7.21 10.35 -22.73
N GLY A 652 -7.42 11.50 -22.06
CA GLY A 652 -6.37 12.17 -21.28
C GLY A 652 -5.31 12.93 -22.09
N ASP A 653 -4.10 12.94 -21.54
CA ASP A 653 -2.91 13.64 -22.03
C ASP A 653 -1.72 12.70 -22.29
N PHE A 654 -1.73 11.51 -21.70
CA PHE A 654 -0.69 10.48 -21.79
C PHE A 654 -1.13 9.32 -22.68
N SER A 655 -0.15 8.67 -23.33
CA SER A 655 -0.29 7.35 -23.95
C SER A 655 0.66 6.44 -23.17
N ASP A 656 0.07 5.78 -22.19
CA ASP A 656 0.77 5.02 -21.17
C ASP A 656 0.83 3.51 -21.48
N ASN A 657 1.77 2.79 -20.86
CA ASN A 657 1.75 1.33 -20.78
C ASN A 657 2.50 0.77 -19.55
N HIS A 658 2.22 -0.49 -19.21
CA HIS A 658 2.78 -1.21 -18.06
C HIS A 658 3.63 -2.41 -18.54
N HIS A 659 4.96 -2.30 -18.50
CA HIS A 659 5.86 -3.34 -19.01
C HIS A 659 7.09 -3.58 -18.11
N TYR A 660 6.85 -4.33 -17.04
CA TYR A 660 7.79 -4.66 -15.96
C TYR A 660 9.21 -5.08 -16.36
N ALA A 661 9.37 -5.95 -17.38
CA ALA A 661 10.66 -6.59 -17.67
C ALA A 661 11.43 -6.02 -18.88
N ASN A 662 10.80 -5.21 -19.73
CA ASN A 662 11.42 -4.43 -20.82
C ASN A 662 10.49 -3.26 -21.18
N ALA A 663 10.97 -2.02 -21.19
CA ALA A 663 10.13 -0.83 -21.41
C ALA A 663 9.62 -0.70 -22.86
N GLN A 664 8.48 -0.02 -23.09
CA GLN A 664 7.94 0.32 -24.43
C GLN A 664 7.42 1.77 -24.43
N CYS A 665 8.20 2.66 -23.84
CA CYS A 665 7.87 4.05 -23.55
C CYS A 665 7.86 4.90 -24.82
N GLY A 666 6.68 5.20 -25.36
CA GLY A 666 6.54 5.99 -26.60
C GLY A 666 7.22 5.38 -27.83
N THR A 667 7.31 4.04 -27.89
CA THR A 667 7.99 3.28 -28.95
C THR A 667 7.07 2.93 -30.13
N PRO A 668 7.60 2.69 -31.34
CA PRO A 668 6.79 2.26 -32.50
C PRO A 668 6.40 0.77 -32.45
N TRP A 669 6.88 0.01 -31.46
CA TRP A 669 6.41 -1.32 -31.12
C TRP A 669 5.60 -1.29 -29.82
N TYR A 670 4.69 -2.24 -29.68
CA TYR A 670 3.81 -2.41 -28.52
C TYR A 670 3.46 -3.89 -28.33
N SER A 671 3.09 -4.28 -27.12
CA SER A 671 2.59 -5.63 -26.81
C SER A 671 1.11 -5.75 -27.16
N THR A 672 0.62 -6.91 -27.59
CA THR A 672 -0.78 -7.07 -28.06
C THR A 672 -1.87 -6.94 -26.97
N ALA A 673 -1.49 -6.64 -25.73
CA ALA A 673 -2.40 -6.29 -24.65
C ALA A 673 -2.49 -4.76 -24.43
N SER A 674 -1.49 -4.01 -24.89
CA SER A 674 -1.39 -2.55 -24.82
C SER A 674 -2.04 -1.90 -26.05
N SER A 675 -2.39 -0.62 -25.96
CA SER A 675 -2.59 0.22 -27.14
C SER A 675 -1.25 0.45 -27.87
N PRO A 676 -1.25 0.70 -29.19
CA PRO A 676 -0.10 1.29 -29.87
C PRO A 676 0.13 2.71 -29.35
N TYR A 677 1.39 3.17 -29.29
CA TYR A 677 1.70 4.54 -28.89
C TYR A 677 0.96 5.57 -29.78
N ASP A 678 0.23 6.50 -29.15
CA ASP A 678 -0.44 7.61 -29.82
C ASP A 678 0.46 8.87 -29.85
N PRO A 679 0.96 9.29 -31.03
CA PRO A 679 1.84 10.46 -31.15
C PRO A 679 1.17 11.81 -30.82
N LYS A 680 -0.15 11.83 -30.54
CA LYS A 680 -0.87 13.03 -30.04
C LYS A 680 -0.87 13.16 -28.52
N ARG A 681 -0.23 12.23 -27.81
CA ARG A 681 -0.19 12.16 -26.35
C ARG A 681 1.25 11.90 -25.87
N ILE A 682 1.48 12.20 -24.59
CA ILE A 682 2.78 12.03 -23.94
C ILE A 682 3.11 10.54 -23.84
N GLY A 683 4.19 10.09 -24.49
CA GLY A 683 4.65 8.70 -24.37
C GLY A 683 5.23 8.41 -22.98
N PHE A 684 4.65 7.46 -22.27
CA PHE A 684 4.95 7.19 -20.86
C PHE A 684 5.13 5.71 -20.52
N GLN A 685 5.64 5.43 -19.33
CA GLN A 685 5.86 4.08 -18.79
C GLN A 685 5.35 4.02 -17.34
N GLY A 686 4.03 3.90 -17.18
CA GLY A 686 3.29 4.06 -15.94
C GLY A 686 3.57 2.99 -14.89
N GLU A 687 4.11 1.84 -15.31
CA GLU A 687 4.83 0.86 -14.49
C GLU A 687 5.91 0.13 -15.32
N PHE A 688 7.13 0.01 -14.77
CA PHE A 688 8.18 -0.92 -15.22
C PHE A 688 9.12 -1.28 -14.04
N GLY A 689 10.15 -2.11 -14.27
CA GLY A 689 11.17 -2.37 -13.25
C GLY A 689 10.79 -3.41 -12.19
N GLY A 690 9.78 -4.24 -12.45
CA GLY A 690 9.20 -5.22 -11.51
C GLY A 690 10.07 -6.43 -11.15
N ILE A 691 11.39 -6.25 -11.11
CA ILE A 691 12.39 -7.21 -10.65
C ILE A 691 12.46 -7.21 -9.12
N GLY A 692 12.44 -8.39 -8.51
CA GLY A 692 12.45 -8.58 -7.06
C GLY A 692 13.59 -9.44 -6.52
N GLU A 693 13.76 -9.48 -5.20
CA GLU A 693 14.74 -10.34 -4.51
C GLU A 693 14.03 -11.12 -3.39
N ASN A 694 14.21 -12.45 -3.37
CA ASN A 694 13.57 -13.31 -2.38
C ASN A 694 14.32 -13.28 -1.03
N THR A 695 13.81 -12.47 -0.09
CA THR A 695 14.46 -12.23 1.22
C THR A 695 14.29 -13.37 2.24
N THR A 696 15.08 -13.31 3.32
CA THR A 696 14.91 -14.12 4.53
C THR A 696 13.62 -13.79 5.26
N ILE A 697 12.89 -14.80 5.76
CA ILE A 697 11.58 -14.65 6.43
C ILE A 697 11.53 -13.59 7.54
N ASP A 698 12.65 -13.38 8.25
CA ASP A 698 12.78 -12.39 9.34
C ASP A 698 12.67 -10.93 8.87
N HIS A 699 12.77 -10.67 7.57
CA HIS A 699 12.56 -9.36 6.93
C HIS A 699 11.50 -9.43 5.83
N LEU A 700 10.67 -10.47 5.83
CA LEU A 700 9.54 -10.60 4.90
C LEU A 700 8.24 -10.36 5.66
N TRP A 701 7.28 -9.68 5.05
CA TRP A 701 5.98 -9.48 5.67
C TRP A 701 5.22 -10.82 5.67
N ASN A 702 5.20 -11.50 6.82
CA ASN A 702 5.00 -12.95 6.90
C ASN A 702 3.54 -13.41 6.73
N VAL A 703 3.02 -13.26 5.51
CA VAL A 703 1.67 -13.68 5.09
C VAL A 703 1.80 -14.93 4.22
N GLN A 704 1.47 -16.10 4.78
CA GLN A 704 1.76 -17.40 4.15
C GLN A 704 1.17 -17.56 2.73
N ALA A 705 0.01 -16.97 2.44
CA ALA A 705 -0.60 -16.99 1.11
C ALA A 705 0.22 -16.15 0.11
N ALA A 706 0.62 -14.93 0.50
CA ALA A 706 1.52 -14.10 -0.29
C ALA A 706 2.89 -14.76 -0.53
N ILE A 707 3.48 -15.37 0.51
CA ILE A 707 4.73 -16.16 0.43
C ILE A 707 4.65 -17.27 -0.64
N ASN A 708 3.52 -17.98 -0.71
CA ASN A 708 3.28 -19.02 -1.72
C ASN A 708 3.23 -18.47 -3.17
N THR A 709 3.14 -17.14 -3.32
CA THR A 709 3.02 -16.43 -4.61
C THR A 709 4.21 -15.50 -4.94
N ILE A 710 5.25 -15.42 -4.10
CA ILE A 710 6.39 -14.50 -4.32
C ILE A 710 7.10 -14.77 -5.66
N ASN A 711 7.19 -16.04 -6.07
CA ASN A 711 7.73 -16.44 -7.38
C ASN A 711 6.83 -16.09 -8.58
N GLN A 712 5.74 -15.35 -8.35
CA GLN A 712 4.85 -14.75 -9.35
C GLN A 712 5.02 -13.22 -9.42
N THR A 713 5.90 -12.63 -8.61
CA THR A 713 6.50 -11.32 -8.91
C THR A 713 7.21 -11.42 -10.26
N TYR A 714 7.09 -10.39 -11.10
CA TYR A 714 7.32 -10.46 -12.55
C TYR A 714 8.67 -11.05 -12.97
N GLU A 715 9.73 -10.75 -12.21
CA GLU A 715 11.06 -11.33 -12.34
C GLU A 715 11.70 -11.38 -10.94
N ILE A 716 12.49 -12.41 -10.62
CA ILE A 716 13.16 -12.58 -9.32
C ILE A 716 14.65 -12.84 -9.56
N ASP A 717 15.48 -11.98 -9.01
CA ASP A 717 16.94 -12.09 -8.98
C ASP A 717 17.42 -12.92 -7.77
N GLU A 718 18.58 -13.56 -7.92
CA GLU A 718 19.16 -14.45 -6.88
C GLU A 718 19.80 -13.67 -5.72
N ASN A 719 20.19 -12.41 -5.92
CA ASN A 719 20.73 -11.51 -4.89
C ASN A 719 20.78 -10.04 -5.37
N ASN A 720 20.96 -9.11 -4.42
CA ASN A 720 21.04 -7.66 -4.65
C ASN A 720 22.13 -7.22 -5.66
N ASP A 721 23.23 -7.96 -5.77
CA ASP A 721 24.28 -7.68 -6.76
C ASP A 721 23.78 -7.90 -8.19
N ILE A 722 23.04 -8.99 -8.41
CA ILE A 722 22.37 -9.32 -9.68
C ILE A 722 21.19 -8.36 -9.94
N TRP A 723 20.39 -8.05 -8.91
CA TRP A 723 19.29 -7.09 -9.03
C TRP A 723 19.77 -5.71 -9.49
N ASN A 724 20.86 -5.17 -8.93
CA ASN A 724 21.41 -3.90 -9.40
C ASN A 724 21.99 -3.98 -10.83
N TYR A 725 22.56 -5.13 -11.22
CA TYR A 725 22.98 -5.36 -12.61
C TYR A 725 21.78 -5.39 -13.58
N ARG A 726 20.68 -6.04 -13.19
CA ARG A 726 19.45 -6.11 -13.98
C ARG A 726 18.74 -4.75 -14.05
N ALA A 727 18.70 -4.00 -12.95
CA ALA A 727 18.16 -2.65 -12.89
C ALA A 727 18.91 -1.69 -13.81
N HIS A 728 20.25 -1.70 -13.78
CA HIS A 728 21.07 -0.90 -14.68
C HIS A 728 20.75 -1.17 -16.16
N PHE A 729 20.53 -2.43 -16.54
CA PHE A 729 20.10 -2.78 -17.90
C PHE A 729 18.72 -2.20 -18.25
N LEU A 730 17.75 -2.25 -17.34
CA LEU A 730 16.40 -1.71 -17.53
C LEU A 730 16.41 -0.17 -17.63
N LEU A 731 17.22 0.50 -16.81
CA LEU A 731 17.40 1.95 -16.87
C LEU A 731 18.11 2.36 -18.17
N ALA A 732 19.12 1.61 -18.63
CA ALA A 732 19.78 1.84 -19.91
C ALA A 732 18.85 1.57 -21.13
N GLU A 733 17.93 0.61 -21.03
CA GLU A 733 16.89 0.42 -22.05
C GLU A 733 15.92 1.62 -22.10
N LEU A 734 15.46 2.10 -20.94
CA LEU A 734 14.62 3.30 -20.87
C LEU A 734 15.36 4.52 -21.43
N GLU A 735 16.64 4.72 -21.07
CA GLU A 735 17.52 5.79 -21.57
C GLU A 735 17.64 5.77 -23.10
N SER A 736 17.80 4.57 -23.67
CA SER A 736 17.78 4.34 -25.12
C SER A 736 16.46 4.78 -25.77
N GLN A 737 15.34 4.62 -25.07
CA GLN A 737 14.02 5.04 -25.55
C GLN A 737 13.79 6.56 -25.41
N VAL A 738 14.35 7.22 -24.38
CA VAL A 738 14.39 8.69 -24.30
C VAL A 738 15.18 9.28 -25.49
N LYS A 739 16.36 8.72 -25.76
CA LYS A 739 17.25 9.14 -26.85
C LYS A 739 16.61 8.99 -28.23
N GLN A 740 15.92 7.87 -28.49
CA GLN A 740 15.46 7.51 -29.83
C GLN A 740 13.98 7.83 -30.12
N PHE A 741 13.09 7.78 -29.13
CA PHE A 741 11.63 7.81 -29.32
C PHE A 741 10.93 8.90 -28.48
N ALA A 742 9.63 8.73 -28.23
CA ALA A 742 8.78 9.71 -27.56
C ALA A 742 8.74 9.58 -26.02
N CYS A 743 9.58 8.73 -25.42
CA CYS A 743 9.57 8.48 -23.98
C CYS A 743 9.79 9.75 -23.16
N SER A 744 8.86 10.07 -22.26
CA SER A 744 8.82 11.31 -21.48
C SER A 744 8.87 11.11 -19.96
N GLY A 745 8.91 9.86 -19.50
CA GLY A 745 9.07 9.51 -18.10
C GLY A 745 8.87 8.03 -17.85
N GLY A 746 9.01 7.61 -16.60
CA GLY A 746 8.75 6.24 -16.17
C GLY A 746 8.59 6.10 -14.67
N VAL A 747 7.83 5.08 -14.27
CA VAL A 747 7.52 4.74 -12.88
C VAL A 747 8.11 3.37 -12.56
N TRP A 748 9.11 3.35 -11.68
CA TRP A 748 9.70 2.10 -11.20
C TRP A 748 8.79 1.44 -10.15
N THR A 749 8.27 0.24 -10.42
CA THR A 749 7.53 -0.57 -9.45
C THR A 749 8.55 -1.32 -8.57
N GLN A 750 8.83 -0.92 -7.32
CA GLN A 750 8.15 0.10 -6.51
C GLN A 750 9.02 0.72 -5.39
N THR A 751 8.44 1.58 -4.55
CA THR A 751 9.12 2.28 -3.45
C THR A 751 9.63 1.30 -2.37
N THR A 752 8.71 0.55 -1.75
CA THR A 752 9.02 -0.44 -0.71
C THR A 752 8.43 -1.79 -1.10
N ASP A 753 9.04 -2.87 -0.60
CA ASP A 753 8.40 -4.17 -0.68
C ASP A 753 7.09 -4.20 0.14
N VAL A 754 6.15 -5.04 -0.29
CA VAL A 754 4.84 -5.26 0.34
C VAL A 754 4.48 -6.76 0.27
N GLU A 755 3.35 -7.19 0.86
CA GLU A 755 3.10 -8.60 1.25
C GLU A 755 3.48 -9.67 0.22
N GLY A 756 3.03 -9.53 -1.03
CA GLY A 756 3.32 -10.48 -2.12
C GLY A 756 4.13 -9.92 -3.28
N GLU A 757 4.56 -8.65 -3.21
CA GLU A 757 5.31 -7.96 -4.27
C GLU A 757 6.66 -7.48 -3.73
N VAL A 758 7.71 -8.23 -4.08
CA VAL A 758 9.07 -8.09 -3.54
C VAL A 758 10.02 -7.29 -4.47
N ASN A 759 9.48 -6.31 -5.18
CA ASN A 759 10.12 -5.47 -6.20
C ASN A 759 10.44 -4.01 -5.73
N GLY A 760 10.42 -3.75 -4.42
CA GLY A 760 10.72 -2.45 -3.83
C GLY A 760 12.19 -2.03 -3.87
N LEU A 761 12.47 -0.72 -3.84
CA LEU A 761 13.84 -0.19 -3.66
C LEU A 761 14.38 -0.45 -2.25
N LEU A 762 13.51 -0.50 -1.24
CA LEU A 762 13.95 -0.74 0.14
C LEU A 762 13.95 -2.26 0.41
N SER A 763 15.07 -2.96 0.23
CA SER A 763 15.20 -4.38 0.62
C SER A 763 16.59 -4.91 0.99
N LYS A 764 16.55 -5.98 1.80
CA LYS A 764 17.73 -6.59 2.41
C LYS A 764 18.56 -7.49 1.47
N PRO A 765 19.90 -7.32 1.44
CA PRO A 765 20.86 -8.31 0.96
C PRO A 765 21.19 -9.37 2.02
N ASP A 766 21.49 -10.59 1.56
CA ASP A 766 21.78 -11.76 2.40
C ASP A 766 23.12 -11.66 3.17
N PRO A 767 23.18 -11.99 4.49
CA PRO A 767 24.40 -11.89 5.28
C PRO A 767 25.14 -13.23 5.46
N THR A 768 26.29 -13.44 4.78
CA THR A 768 27.36 -14.37 5.24
C THR A 768 28.72 -14.14 4.51
N PRO A 769 29.89 -14.46 5.10
CA PRO A 769 30.42 -13.81 6.30
C PRO A 769 31.95 -13.50 6.26
N THR A 770 32.47 -12.95 7.37
CA THR A 770 33.88 -12.88 7.82
C THR A 770 34.86 -11.84 7.22
N GLU A 771 35.48 -11.12 8.17
CA GLU A 771 36.67 -10.25 8.13
C GLU A 771 36.55 -8.85 7.46
N ALA A 772 37.05 -7.85 8.19
CA ALA A 772 37.22 -6.42 7.85
C ALA A 772 35.94 -5.53 7.76
N GLU A 773 35.46 -5.08 8.92
CA GLU A 773 34.58 -3.90 9.03
C GLU A 773 35.34 -2.61 8.64
N THR A 774 35.02 -2.00 7.48
CA THR A 774 35.27 -0.56 7.20
C THR A 774 34.37 -0.05 6.05
N ALA A 775 33.07 0.08 6.31
CA ALA A 775 32.15 0.88 5.51
C ALA A 775 31.09 1.48 6.44
N THR A 776 30.79 2.77 6.30
CA THR A 776 29.81 3.48 7.14
C THR A 776 28.39 2.97 6.92
N ASP A 777 27.63 2.84 8.01
CA ASP A 777 26.29 2.28 8.03
C ASP A 777 25.29 3.04 7.14
N ILE A 778 24.87 2.44 6.03
CA ILE A 778 23.61 2.76 5.35
C ILE A 778 22.87 1.46 5.10
N LEU A 779 21.71 1.32 5.75
CA LEU A 779 20.89 0.12 5.66
C LEU A 779 19.37 0.52 5.69
N ILE A 780 18.59 0.37 4.58
CA ILE A 780 17.13 0.67 4.42
C ILE A 780 16.25 -0.37 3.62
N ALA A 781 15.52 -1.33 4.25
CA ALA A 781 14.89 -2.57 3.67
C ALA A 781 13.34 -2.62 3.72
N TYR A 782 12.73 -3.82 3.65
CA TYR A 782 11.30 -4.10 3.89
C TYR A 782 10.80 -3.47 5.21
N ASP A 783 11.60 -3.62 6.26
CA ASP A 783 11.46 -3.01 7.59
C ASP A 783 12.03 -1.58 7.65
N ARG A 784 12.46 -1.05 6.50
CA ARG A 784 13.27 0.17 6.33
C ARG A 784 14.66 0.09 7.01
N ARG A 785 15.30 -1.11 7.08
CA ARG A 785 16.66 -1.37 7.64
C ARG A 785 17.84 -2.05 6.84
N VAL A 786 17.83 -2.38 5.52
CA VAL A 786 19.00 -2.56 4.57
C VAL A 786 18.69 -2.18 3.07
N LEU A 787 19.46 -1.32 2.35
CA LEU A 787 19.02 -0.68 1.06
C LEU A 787 19.36 -1.48 -0.21
N ARG A 788 18.42 -1.58 -1.18
CA ARG A 788 18.62 -2.36 -2.42
C ARG A 788 19.44 -1.58 -3.49
N PRO A 789 19.07 -0.35 -3.94
CA PRO A 789 19.90 0.47 -4.82
C PRO A 789 21.34 0.68 -4.35
N LYS A 790 22.29 0.37 -5.24
CA LYS A 790 23.64 0.93 -5.22
C LYS A 790 23.53 2.41 -5.60
N VAL A 791 23.35 3.27 -4.59
CA VAL A 791 22.96 4.68 -4.75
C VAL A 791 23.76 5.42 -5.81
N SER A 792 25.09 5.30 -5.85
CA SER A 792 25.93 5.97 -6.85
C SER A 792 25.78 5.45 -8.28
N GLN A 793 25.43 4.17 -8.46
CA GLN A 793 25.08 3.60 -9.77
C GLN A 793 23.70 4.13 -10.21
N TRP A 794 22.71 4.06 -9.33
CA TRP A 794 21.35 4.54 -9.60
C TRP A 794 21.31 6.04 -9.89
N GLN A 795 22.02 6.86 -9.12
CA GLN A 795 22.18 8.29 -9.40
C GLN A 795 22.80 8.53 -10.78
N SER A 796 23.79 7.73 -11.19
CA SER A 796 24.40 7.83 -12.52
C SER A 796 23.42 7.45 -13.63
N ASP A 797 22.68 6.35 -13.46
CA ASP A 797 21.73 5.84 -14.45
C ASP A 797 20.51 6.78 -14.59
N ILE A 798 19.97 7.28 -13.47
CA ILE A 798 18.88 8.26 -13.45
C ILE A 798 19.34 9.60 -14.03
N LYS A 799 20.56 10.06 -13.71
CA LYS A 799 21.14 11.25 -14.36
C LYS A 799 21.26 11.04 -15.87
N ALA A 800 21.59 9.84 -16.33
CA ALA A 800 21.64 9.54 -17.76
C ALA A 800 20.26 9.68 -18.44
N LEU A 801 19.16 9.31 -17.77
CA LEU A 801 17.79 9.58 -18.22
C LEU A 801 17.53 11.10 -18.38
N TYR A 802 17.90 11.91 -17.38
CA TYR A 802 17.72 13.36 -17.42
C TYR A 802 18.62 14.04 -18.47
N ASP A 803 19.88 13.63 -18.60
CA ASP A 803 20.82 14.13 -19.61
C ASP A 803 20.32 13.79 -21.02
N ALA A 804 19.79 12.57 -21.21
CA ALA A 804 19.16 12.15 -22.45
C ALA A 804 17.92 13.00 -22.78
N ALA A 805 17.06 13.29 -21.79
CA ALA A 805 15.90 14.14 -21.98
C ALA A 805 16.27 15.59 -22.34
N ALA A 806 17.22 16.19 -21.61
CA ALA A 806 17.71 17.54 -21.87
C ALA A 806 18.37 17.69 -23.25
N ALA A 807 19.03 16.63 -23.74
CA ALA A 807 19.55 16.59 -25.11
C ALA A 807 18.44 16.56 -26.18
N ARG A 808 17.24 16.02 -25.86
CA ARG A 808 16.06 16.02 -26.74
C ARG A 808 15.34 17.37 -26.76
N THR A 809 15.52 18.22 -25.75
CA THR A 809 15.10 19.64 -25.76
C THR A 809 16.04 20.49 -26.60
N ASN A 810 17.36 20.40 -26.36
CA ASN A 810 18.35 21.31 -26.94
C ASN A 810 18.84 20.93 -28.35
N GLY A 811 18.67 19.68 -28.78
CA GLY A 811 19.07 19.24 -30.11
C GLY A 811 18.06 19.61 -31.19
N SER A 812 18.54 20.13 -32.33
CA SER A 812 17.75 20.07 -33.57
C SER A 812 17.55 18.60 -33.94
N THR A 813 16.29 18.14 -34.01
CA THR A 813 15.98 16.73 -34.24
C THR A 813 16.67 16.21 -35.51
N PRO A 814 17.37 15.05 -35.45
CA PRO A 814 17.39 14.17 -36.60
C PRO A 814 15.94 13.93 -37.02
N ALA A 815 15.63 14.02 -38.31
CA ALA A 815 14.27 13.85 -38.79
C ALA A 815 13.69 12.52 -38.24
N PRO A 816 12.41 12.50 -37.82
CA PRO A 816 11.80 11.27 -37.33
C PRO A 816 11.98 10.17 -38.38
N TYR A 817 12.42 8.99 -37.95
CA TYR A 817 12.59 7.84 -38.83
C TYR A 817 11.21 7.40 -39.36
N MET A 818 10.84 7.94 -40.53
CA MET A 818 9.80 7.36 -41.36
C MET A 818 10.33 6.02 -41.90
N LEU A 819 9.85 4.94 -41.28
CA LEU A 819 9.95 3.55 -41.71
C LEU A 819 8.53 3.01 -41.91
#